data_AF-A0A8F9TX36-F1
#
_entry.id   AF-A0A8F9TX36-F1
#
_cell.length_a   1.000
_cell.length_b   1.000
_cell.length_c   1.000
_cell.angle_alpha   90.00
_cell.angle_beta   90.00
_cell.angle_gamma   90.00
#
_symmetry.space_group_name_H-M   'P 1'
#
loop_
_entity.id
_entity.type
_entity.pdbx_description
1 polymer ?
#
loop_
_entity_poly.entity_id
_entity_poly.type
_entity_poly.pdbx_seq_one_letter_code
_entity_poly.pdbx_strand_id
1 'polypeptide(L)'
;MLPPNPALHLTPLRTQRGVLRLQDLIWSNPQPLSVEATAAHPRPLSLPAAQKLPRRAVRPGTAWGRLYDQRWCRIILPAAPRNARPASRWLHWDEQGEATLYVDGLPYFGFDVAHRHCELPSGAHELWLECLCVQAAIWHPDAQGLTPAGNLFRGAQLLTRHDEAWGAYHDLNCLYEWMLDLRAKEHPGVAPALNAMTAQAPLADVSPLYRRLLRGVDLALDAFESGDVAALRRGLARVYRELRDPAPLASAALTGHSHLDLVWLWPEHIGEGKAVHTFANANRLMAQYPEFRFAYSQPMSYEAVGRRAPALLAAVRQRLHSGQWEATGGMYVESDSNLPCGEGLVRTFTLGQEAFRQLSGRHSRVLWLPDLFGFAACLPQLMRLCGVDYFFTTKTTWNTTNRFPHSSFVWRGPGGHAVLSHVTQGVQFNNAVTVAQVRAATRGNYQGDLHPEVLLPTGWGDGGGGPSADMCERARRLNALRGLPALQWDQPEAFFDRLAPTRARLPIHDGEIYLEYHRGTYTTQSPVKSAFRALERALQTREAALVVTHHAPDAALDHAWQRMVFAQFHDFIPGSGIPEVYAEGLPELAHLTAQQSAAAVASLAPPPSRKPSSAAASAACVFNPLPLARTCVLDGRVVPLPPLAGVRLADAAAIAAPPVAASGRSLTNGRVTARLDRSGRLAALTIDGRAVDFSAPAELVLYPEQPANFGPWDIDRHSFSLGQPVRTPATLELDGDALVVRRRLGRASTIALRYWLEPAASVLRLTIDLDWHEEDTMLRWHLPTRYAAREMRCGGPMGSILRPQLLTHPQAEAMWETPMSRWAAVFADAETEGLFVVTEAKYGVNCRDGNLGVSLVRSPLHVGYEDHAKAYQAHLSRLPQPASRFTDQGRHVIELALGAYRAAAPRAEQPAALADTLFTPPVRYTGAPHTSAFHGLDGGDTLIPCWARPIDRDRWILRLHEVGGQRGTARLQLADGWTARKVDLLDRPLTRAALRANHLPFAPYEIISLLVARA
;
A
#
# COMPACT_ATOMS: atom_id res chain seq x y z
N MET A 1 5.52 -30.93 -60.50
CA MET A 1 5.28 -30.43 -59.12
C MET A 1 6.39 -30.96 -58.23
N LEU A 2 6.96 -30.13 -57.36
CA LEU A 2 7.89 -30.59 -56.33
C LEU A 2 7.11 -31.44 -55.29
N PRO A 3 7.77 -32.40 -54.61
CA PRO A 3 7.15 -33.16 -53.52
C PRO A 3 6.77 -32.25 -52.32
N PRO A 4 5.93 -32.74 -51.38
CA PRO A 4 5.54 -31.98 -50.20
C PRO A 4 6.73 -31.40 -49.42
N ASN A 5 6.60 -30.17 -48.91
CA ASN A 5 7.69 -29.40 -48.31
C ASN A 5 8.40 -30.16 -47.16
N PRO A 6 9.66 -30.62 -47.35
CA PRO A 6 10.42 -31.26 -46.28
C PRO A 6 11.08 -30.25 -45.33
N ALA A 7 11.18 -28.97 -45.71
CA ALA A 7 11.92 -27.91 -45.01
C ALA A 7 11.07 -27.22 -43.91
N LEU A 8 10.65 -28.04 -42.95
CA LEU A 8 9.74 -27.66 -41.88
C LEU A 8 10.30 -26.65 -40.88
N HIS A 9 11.62 -26.48 -40.88
CA HIS A 9 12.33 -25.49 -40.06
C HIS A 9 12.02 -24.04 -40.51
N LEU A 10 11.43 -23.82 -41.68
CA LEU A 10 11.04 -22.50 -42.19
C LEU A 10 9.64 -22.05 -41.74
N THR A 11 8.84 -22.96 -41.19
CA THR A 11 7.46 -22.67 -40.75
C THR A 11 7.36 -21.53 -39.73
N PRO A 12 8.29 -21.30 -38.78
CA PRO A 12 8.18 -20.18 -37.85
C PRO A 12 8.13 -18.82 -38.56
N LEU A 13 8.97 -18.60 -39.57
CA LEU A 13 8.97 -17.36 -40.36
C LEU A 13 7.68 -17.22 -41.20
N ARG A 14 7.20 -18.32 -41.80
CA ARG A 14 5.90 -18.33 -42.51
C ARG A 14 4.76 -17.99 -41.55
N THR A 15 4.80 -18.52 -40.33
CA THR A 15 3.80 -18.28 -39.28
C THR A 15 3.79 -16.81 -38.87
N GLN A 16 4.96 -16.22 -38.63
CA GLN A 16 5.09 -14.78 -38.32
C GLN A 16 4.43 -13.92 -39.42
N ARG A 17 4.69 -14.21 -40.71
CA ARG A 17 4.06 -13.50 -41.82
C ARG A 17 2.55 -13.79 -41.92
N GLY A 18 2.11 -15.00 -41.59
CA GLY A 18 0.69 -15.33 -41.48
C GLY A 18 -0.03 -14.51 -40.42
N VAL A 19 0.57 -14.36 -39.23
CA VAL A 19 0.02 -13.54 -38.13
C VAL A 19 -0.16 -12.08 -38.57
N LEU A 20 0.85 -11.49 -39.23
CA LEU A 20 0.77 -10.12 -39.75
C LEU A 20 -0.32 -9.97 -40.82
N ARG A 21 -0.38 -10.90 -41.79
CA ARG A 21 -1.45 -10.90 -42.81
C ARG A 21 -2.83 -10.97 -42.20
N LEU A 22 -3.03 -11.78 -41.16
CA LEU A 22 -4.33 -11.87 -40.47
C LEU A 22 -4.64 -10.60 -39.71
N GLN A 23 -3.66 -10.00 -39.04
CA GLN A 23 -3.81 -8.74 -38.31
C GLN A 23 -4.34 -7.63 -39.22
N ASP A 24 -3.81 -7.51 -40.45
CA ASP A 24 -4.25 -6.55 -41.46
C ASP A 24 -5.69 -6.80 -41.95
N LEU A 25 -6.22 -8.02 -41.80
CA LEU A 25 -7.59 -8.38 -42.19
C LEU A 25 -8.63 -8.14 -41.10
N ILE A 26 -8.22 -8.01 -39.83
CA ILE A 26 -9.16 -7.92 -38.69
C ILE A 26 -10.02 -6.67 -38.82
N TRP A 27 -9.41 -5.53 -39.09
CA TRP A 27 -10.07 -4.23 -39.09
C TRP A 27 -10.15 -3.69 -40.52
N SER A 28 -11.37 -3.39 -40.96
CA SER A 28 -11.63 -2.94 -42.34
C SER A 28 -12.58 -1.76 -42.38
N ASN A 29 -12.66 -1.12 -43.55
CA ASN A 29 -13.54 0.01 -43.83
C ASN A 29 -13.35 1.18 -42.84
N PRO A 30 -12.12 1.70 -42.66
CA PRO A 30 -11.91 2.82 -41.74
C PRO A 30 -12.63 4.07 -42.24
N GLN A 31 -13.54 4.58 -41.42
CA GLN A 31 -14.25 5.83 -41.67
C GLN A 31 -13.84 6.84 -40.59
N PRO A 32 -13.04 7.86 -40.92
CA PRO A 32 -12.70 8.93 -39.99
C PRO A 32 -13.95 9.63 -39.46
N LEU A 33 -13.99 9.88 -38.15
CA LEU A 33 -15.10 10.55 -37.49
C LEU A 33 -14.73 12.00 -37.17
N SER A 34 -15.70 12.90 -37.30
CA SER A 34 -15.54 14.28 -36.82
C SER A 34 -15.77 14.31 -35.31
N VAL A 35 -14.85 14.96 -34.59
CA VAL A 35 -14.87 15.07 -33.14
C VAL A 35 -14.94 16.54 -32.76
N GLU A 36 -15.91 16.88 -31.92
CA GLU A 36 -15.99 18.19 -31.28
C GLU A 36 -15.59 18.05 -29.81
N ALA A 37 -14.75 18.95 -29.28
CA ALA A 37 -14.37 18.92 -27.88
C ALA A 37 -14.66 20.25 -27.17
N THR A 38 -14.92 20.16 -25.86
CA THR A 38 -14.89 21.31 -24.96
C THR A 38 -13.45 21.82 -24.80
N ALA A 39 -13.28 23.02 -24.25
CA ALA A 39 -11.99 23.42 -23.72
C ALA A 39 -11.55 22.46 -22.58
N ALA A 40 -10.23 22.34 -22.40
CA ALA A 40 -9.66 21.60 -21.28
C ALA A 40 -9.98 22.31 -19.95
N HIS A 41 -10.30 21.53 -18.92
CA HIS A 41 -10.77 22.03 -17.64
C HIS A 41 -9.99 21.38 -16.48
N PRO A 42 -9.50 22.17 -15.50
CA PRO A 42 -8.68 21.65 -14.39
C PRO A 42 -9.47 20.88 -13.33
N ARG A 43 -10.80 20.96 -13.37
CA ARG A 43 -11.69 20.28 -12.43
C ARG A 43 -12.63 19.37 -13.19
N PRO A 44 -12.94 18.17 -12.64
CA PRO A 44 -13.85 17.25 -13.29
C PRO A 44 -15.24 17.87 -13.42
N LEU A 45 -15.80 17.79 -14.63
CA LEU A 45 -17.15 18.16 -14.99
C LEU A 45 -17.96 16.89 -15.24
N SER A 46 -19.22 16.90 -14.80
CA SER A 46 -20.18 15.86 -15.17
C SER A 46 -20.61 16.01 -16.63
N LEU A 47 -21.06 14.92 -17.25
CA LEU A 47 -21.57 14.95 -18.62
C LEU A 47 -22.69 16.02 -18.83
N PRO A 48 -23.70 16.17 -17.95
CA PRO A 48 -24.71 17.22 -18.11
C PRO A 48 -24.15 18.65 -18.05
N ALA A 49 -23.08 18.88 -17.29
CA ALA A 49 -22.40 20.17 -17.27
C ALA A 49 -21.63 20.40 -18.57
N ALA A 50 -20.90 19.39 -19.04
CA ALA A 50 -20.13 19.45 -20.29
C ALA A 50 -21.00 19.65 -21.53
N GLN A 51 -22.20 19.06 -21.58
CA GLN A 51 -23.16 19.22 -22.67
C GLN A 51 -23.58 20.68 -22.92
N LYS A 52 -23.54 21.51 -21.87
CA LYS A 52 -23.88 22.94 -21.91
C LYS A 52 -22.71 23.82 -22.37
N LEU A 53 -21.50 23.28 -22.42
CA LEU A 53 -20.31 24.05 -22.81
C LEU A 53 -20.18 24.15 -24.33
N PRO A 54 -19.60 25.25 -24.85
CA PRO A 54 -19.27 25.36 -26.25
C PRO A 54 -18.24 24.31 -26.65
N ARG A 55 -18.38 23.78 -27.87
CA ARG A 55 -17.50 22.76 -28.44
C ARG A 55 -16.92 23.24 -29.75
N ARG A 56 -15.71 22.78 -30.07
CA ARG A 56 -15.02 23.08 -31.33
C ARG A 56 -14.49 21.80 -31.95
N ALA A 57 -14.46 21.74 -33.28
CA ALA A 57 -13.89 20.62 -33.99
C ALA A 57 -12.40 20.45 -33.63
N VAL A 58 -11.97 19.20 -33.40
CA VAL A 58 -10.58 18.83 -33.09
C VAL A 58 -10.03 17.98 -34.22
N ARG A 59 -8.79 18.26 -34.63
CA ARG A 59 -8.11 17.52 -35.71
C ARG A 59 -7.12 16.49 -35.11
N PRO A 60 -6.94 15.32 -35.75
CA PRO A 60 -5.80 14.45 -35.50
C PRO A 60 -4.47 15.23 -35.45
N GLY A 61 -3.60 14.88 -34.50
CA GLY A 61 -2.33 15.55 -34.24
C GLY A 61 -2.42 16.75 -33.27
N THR A 62 -3.61 17.05 -32.72
CA THR A 62 -3.78 18.15 -31.76
C THR A 62 -3.39 17.69 -30.35
N ALA A 63 -2.39 18.34 -29.76
CA ALA A 63 -2.08 18.22 -28.33
C ALA A 63 -2.96 19.18 -27.51
N TRP A 64 -3.32 18.79 -26.30
CA TRP A 64 -4.19 19.59 -25.43
C TRP A 64 -3.94 19.36 -23.95
N GLY A 65 -4.35 20.33 -23.14
CA GLY A 65 -4.44 20.20 -21.69
C GLY A 65 -3.10 20.36 -20.96
N ARG A 66 -3.22 20.65 -19.67
CA ARG A 66 -2.18 20.48 -18.66
C ARG A 66 -2.36 19.16 -17.93
N LEU A 67 -1.39 18.76 -17.10
CA LEU A 67 -1.51 17.55 -16.30
C LEU A 67 -2.87 17.52 -15.57
N TYR A 68 -3.57 16.41 -15.72
CA TYR A 68 -4.84 16.11 -15.05
C TYR A 68 -6.03 16.97 -15.49
N ASP A 69 -5.89 17.76 -16.56
CA ASP A 69 -7.06 18.41 -17.17
C ASP A 69 -8.02 17.36 -17.75
N GLN A 70 -9.31 17.61 -17.59
CA GLN A 70 -10.39 16.89 -18.24
C GLN A 70 -10.86 17.66 -19.47
N ARG A 71 -11.22 16.96 -20.54
CA ARG A 71 -12.08 17.51 -21.61
C ARG A 71 -13.17 16.52 -21.98
N TRP A 72 -14.26 17.03 -22.53
CA TRP A 72 -15.31 16.18 -23.10
C TRP A 72 -15.29 16.27 -24.62
N CYS A 73 -15.29 15.12 -25.27
CA CYS A 73 -15.41 14.98 -26.71
C CYS A 73 -16.79 14.45 -27.07
N ARG A 74 -17.35 14.93 -28.18
CA ARG A 74 -18.63 14.51 -28.74
C ARG A 74 -18.41 14.00 -30.16
N ILE A 75 -19.08 12.89 -30.47
CA ILE A 75 -19.11 12.30 -31.81
C ILE A 75 -20.56 12.10 -32.22
N ILE A 76 -20.90 12.54 -33.43
CA ILE A 76 -22.15 12.14 -34.10
C ILE A 76 -21.82 11.06 -35.11
N LEU A 77 -22.37 9.88 -34.87
CA LEU A 77 -22.18 8.73 -35.73
C LEU A 77 -23.01 8.87 -37.00
N PRO A 78 -22.47 8.49 -38.17
CA PRO A 78 -23.29 8.38 -39.37
C PRO A 78 -24.37 7.33 -39.16
N ALA A 79 -25.50 7.50 -39.86
CA ALA A 79 -26.59 6.53 -39.87
C ALA A 79 -26.06 5.14 -40.21
N ALA A 80 -26.53 4.12 -39.48
CA ALA A 80 -26.13 2.75 -39.75
C ALA A 80 -26.57 2.37 -41.18
N PRO A 81 -25.70 1.73 -41.99
CA PRO A 81 -26.10 1.20 -43.27
C PRO A 81 -27.28 0.22 -43.10
N ARG A 82 -28.27 0.25 -44.01
CA ARG A 82 -29.47 -0.61 -43.93
C ARG A 82 -29.17 -2.12 -43.81
N ASN A 83 -27.98 -2.55 -44.23
CA ASN A 83 -27.54 -3.95 -44.25
C ASN A 83 -26.42 -4.26 -43.23
N ALA A 84 -26.05 -3.32 -42.36
CA ALA A 84 -25.04 -3.56 -41.34
C ALA A 84 -25.58 -4.57 -40.31
N ARG A 85 -24.78 -5.58 -39.97
CA ARG A 85 -25.13 -6.48 -38.86
C ARG A 85 -25.12 -5.64 -37.56
N PRO A 86 -26.06 -5.85 -36.62
CA PRO A 86 -26.15 -5.07 -35.38
C PRO A 86 -24.84 -4.99 -34.57
N ALA A 87 -23.94 -5.97 -34.72
CA ALA A 87 -22.66 -6.11 -34.03
C ALA A 87 -21.42 -5.68 -34.86
N SER A 88 -21.58 -5.07 -36.04
CA SER A 88 -20.46 -4.84 -36.97
C SER A 88 -19.77 -3.47 -36.84
N ARG A 89 -20.17 -2.61 -35.90
CA ARG A 89 -19.66 -1.24 -35.76
C ARG A 89 -18.75 -1.09 -34.56
N TRP A 90 -17.49 -0.77 -34.83
CA TRP A 90 -16.47 -0.60 -33.78
C TRP A 90 -15.93 0.82 -33.79
N LEU A 91 -15.92 1.48 -32.63
CA LEU A 91 -15.22 2.73 -32.44
C LEU A 91 -13.75 2.43 -32.12
N HIS A 92 -12.87 3.00 -32.93
CA HIS A 92 -11.45 3.12 -32.63
C HIS A 92 -11.18 4.55 -32.15
N TRP A 93 -10.53 4.67 -31.00
CA TRP A 93 -10.08 5.93 -30.43
C TRP A 93 -8.58 5.86 -30.15
N ASP A 94 -7.83 6.78 -30.72
CA ASP A 94 -6.37 6.88 -30.52
C ASP A 94 -6.03 8.23 -29.87
N GLU A 95 -5.66 8.15 -28.61
CA GLU A 95 -5.20 9.25 -27.78
C GLU A 95 -4.11 8.72 -26.84
N GLN A 96 -3.14 9.58 -26.48
CA GLN A 96 -2.05 9.17 -25.58
C GLN A 96 -2.52 8.94 -24.15
N GLY A 97 -3.50 9.73 -23.70
CA GLY A 97 -4.14 9.59 -22.40
C GLY A 97 -5.37 8.70 -22.44
N GLU A 98 -6.16 8.78 -21.37
CA GLU A 98 -7.31 7.90 -21.18
C GLU A 98 -8.60 8.60 -21.59
N ALA A 99 -9.52 7.85 -22.21
CA ALA A 99 -10.83 8.36 -22.57
C ALA A 99 -11.93 7.38 -22.19
N THR A 100 -12.90 7.78 -21.37
CA THR A 100 -14.05 6.93 -21.03
C THR A 100 -15.23 7.28 -21.93
N LEU A 101 -15.68 6.31 -22.73
CA LEU A 101 -16.86 6.40 -23.57
C LEU A 101 -18.14 6.30 -22.74
N TYR A 102 -19.05 7.23 -22.97
CA TYR A 102 -20.40 7.25 -22.46
C TYR A 102 -21.39 7.02 -23.61
N VAL A 103 -22.29 6.06 -23.41
CA VAL A 103 -23.42 5.78 -24.31
C VAL A 103 -24.71 5.97 -23.52
N ASP A 104 -25.64 6.75 -24.07
CA ASP A 104 -26.90 7.11 -23.41
C ASP A 104 -26.70 7.66 -21.99
N GLY A 105 -25.60 8.40 -21.80
CA GLY A 105 -25.23 9.02 -20.53
C GLY A 105 -24.56 8.10 -19.51
N LEU A 106 -24.29 6.83 -19.85
CA LEU A 106 -23.68 5.85 -18.96
C LEU A 106 -22.25 5.48 -19.40
N PRO A 107 -21.28 5.37 -18.47
CA PRO A 107 -19.95 4.85 -18.82
C PRO A 107 -20.07 3.44 -19.39
N TYR A 108 -19.50 3.24 -20.56
CA TYR A 108 -19.68 2.04 -21.37
C TYR A 108 -18.37 1.31 -21.66
N PHE A 109 -17.29 2.06 -21.92
CA PHE A 109 -15.97 1.49 -22.24
C PHE A 109 -14.87 2.52 -21.99
N GLY A 110 -13.71 2.09 -21.52
CA GLY A 110 -12.52 2.89 -21.35
C GLY A 110 -11.50 2.65 -22.45
N PHE A 111 -11.11 3.72 -23.15
CA PHE A 111 -10.06 3.71 -24.15
C PHE A 111 -8.71 4.07 -23.55
N ASP A 112 -7.77 3.16 -23.73
CA ASP A 112 -6.36 3.31 -23.42
C ASP A 112 -5.54 2.54 -24.47
N VAL A 113 -4.22 2.51 -24.30
CA VAL A 113 -3.32 1.84 -25.25
C VAL A 113 -3.55 0.32 -25.37
N ALA A 114 -4.07 -0.33 -24.31
CA ALA A 114 -4.45 -1.74 -24.28
C ALA A 114 -5.90 -1.97 -24.75
N HIS A 115 -6.75 -0.94 -24.71
CA HIS A 115 -8.19 -0.98 -25.01
C HIS A 115 -8.54 0.02 -26.12
N ARG A 116 -8.12 -0.22 -27.36
CA ARG A 116 -8.32 0.75 -28.47
C ARG A 116 -9.62 0.62 -29.25
N HIS A 117 -10.35 -0.48 -29.06
CA HIS A 117 -11.48 -0.85 -29.91
C HIS A 117 -12.70 -1.21 -29.07
N CYS A 118 -13.81 -0.52 -29.33
CA CYS A 118 -15.07 -0.74 -28.62
C CYS A 118 -16.20 -1.05 -29.59
N GLU A 119 -16.89 -2.17 -29.38
CA GLU A 119 -18.12 -2.50 -30.11
C GLU A 119 -19.27 -1.61 -29.63
N LEU A 120 -19.84 -0.85 -30.57
CA LEU A 120 -20.93 0.09 -30.31
C LEU A 120 -22.29 -0.64 -30.26
N PRO A 121 -23.19 -0.28 -29.33
CA PRO A 121 -24.51 -0.89 -29.28
C PRO A 121 -25.37 -0.47 -30.48
N SER A 122 -26.30 -1.36 -30.86
CA SER A 122 -27.25 -1.09 -31.93
C SER A 122 -28.11 0.13 -31.61
N GLY A 123 -28.12 1.13 -32.49
CA GLY A 123 -28.89 2.36 -32.31
C GLY A 123 -28.09 3.53 -31.73
N ALA A 124 -26.83 3.34 -31.32
CA ALA A 124 -25.97 4.44 -30.93
C ALA A 124 -25.84 5.48 -32.06
N HIS A 125 -26.16 6.74 -31.74
CA HIS A 125 -26.09 7.87 -32.66
C HIS A 125 -25.17 8.97 -32.15
N GLU A 126 -25.31 9.35 -30.88
CA GLU A 126 -24.47 10.36 -30.24
C GLU A 126 -23.61 9.70 -29.15
N LEU A 127 -22.31 9.97 -29.20
CA LEU A 127 -21.35 9.46 -28.24
C LEU A 127 -20.65 10.61 -27.53
N TRP A 128 -20.34 10.39 -26.25
CA TRP A 128 -19.54 11.31 -25.45
C TRP A 128 -18.33 10.59 -24.87
N LEU A 129 -17.18 11.25 -24.85
CA LEU A 129 -15.96 10.72 -24.25
C LEU A 129 -15.43 11.70 -23.20
N GLU A 130 -15.18 11.21 -21.99
CA GLU A 130 -14.46 11.90 -20.94
C GLU A 130 -12.97 11.62 -21.12
N CYS A 131 -12.21 12.57 -21.66
CA CYS A 131 -10.78 12.43 -21.87
C CYS A 131 -10.00 13.07 -20.72
N LEU A 132 -8.96 12.39 -20.23
CA LEU A 132 -8.06 12.85 -19.17
C LEU A 132 -6.65 13.07 -19.73
N CYS A 133 -6.03 14.21 -19.39
CA CYS A 133 -4.65 14.51 -19.73
C CYS A 133 -3.69 13.85 -18.71
N VAL A 134 -3.54 12.53 -18.83
CA VAL A 134 -2.70 11.67 -18.00
C VAL A 134 -2.06 10.59 -18.88
N GLN A 135 -0.91 10.02 -18.49
CA GLN A 135 -0.39 8.84 -19.19
C GLN A 135 -1.29 7.61 -18.94
N ALA A 136 -1.63 6.90 -20.01
CA ALA A 136 -2.37 5.64 -19.94
C ALA A 136 -1.44 4.41 -19.82
N ALA A 137 -1.88 3.38 -19.09
CA ALA A 137 -1.26 2.06 -18.91
C ALA A 137 0.28 2.06 -18.95
N ILE A 138 0.91 2.56 -17.87
CA ILE A 138 2.34 2.90 -17.81
C ILE A 138 3.27 1.74 -18.21
N TRP A 139 2.87 0.49 -17.92
CA TRP A 139 3.66 -0.71 -18.21
C TRP A 139 3.36 -1.37 -19.55
N HIS A 140 2.41 -0.84 -20.31
CA HIS A 140 2.12 -1.37 -21.63
C HIS A 140 3.27 -1.04 -22.61
N PRO A 141 3.77 -1.98 -23.43
CA PRO A 141 4.91 -1.73 -24.33
C PRO A 141 4.71 -0.57 -25.31
N ASP A 142 3.48 -0.32 -25.71
CA ASP A 142 3.11 0.77 -26.62
C ASP A 142 2.86 2.12 -25.91
N ALA A 143 2.97 2.19 -24.58
CA ALA A 143 2.76 3.44 -23.83
C ALA A 143 3.88 4.44 -24.14
N GLN A 144 3.52 5.63 -24.62
CA GLN A 144 4.49 6.65 -25.06
C GLN A 144 4.63 7.82 -24.08
N GLY A 145 3.74 7.93 -23.09
CA GLY A 145 3.66 9.10 -22.20
C GLY A 145 3.04 10.32 -22.87
N LEU A 146 3.02 11.43 -22.13
CA LEU A 146 2.50 12.72 -22.62
C LEU A 146 3.54 13.47 -23.45
N THR A 147 3.10 14.26 -24.43
CA THR A 147 3.99 15.19 -25.13
C THR A 147 4.29 16.42 -24.28
N PRO A 148 5.35 17.20 -24.59
CA PRO A 148 5.56 18.50 -23.95
C PRO A 148 4.40 19.50 -24.12
N ALA A 149 3.51 19.29 -25.08
CA ALA A 149 2.34 20.15 -25.33
C ALA A 149 1.03 19.61 -24.70
N GLY A 150 1.10 18.52 -23.94
CA GLY A 150 -0.05 17.85 -23.34
C GLY A 150 -0.39 16.51 -23.99
N ASN A 151 -1.64 16.09 -23.82
CA ASN A 151 -2.17 14.83 -24.36
C ASN A 151 -2.41 14.94 -25.87
N LEU A 152 -1.86 14.02 -26.66
CA LEU A 152 -2.00 14.02 -28.12
C LEU A 152 -3.18 13.18 -28.58
N PHE A 153 -4.14 13.83 -29.26
CA PHE A 153 -5.23 13.14 -29.97
C PHE A 153 -4.80 12.76 -31.39
N ARG A 154 -4.85 11.48 -31.73
CA ARG A 154 -4.44 10.96 -33.05
C ARG A 154 -5.61 10.60 -33.95
N GLY A 155 -6.82 10.49 -33.41
CA GLY A 155 -8.03 10.40 -34.22
C GLY A 155 -9.10 9.48 -33.64
N ALA A 156 -10.25 9.51 -34.29
CA ALA A 156 -11.36 8.61 -34.04
C ALA A 156 -11.85 8.04 -35.38
N GLN A 157 -12.12 6.74 -35.41
CA GLN A 157 -12.56 6.05 -36.62
C GLN A 157 -13.67 5.05 -36.31
N LEU A 158 -14.59 4.90 -37.24
CA LEU A 158 -15.51 3.76 -37.26
C LEU A 158 -14.89 2.65 -38.12
N LEU A 159 -14.85 1.44 -37.57
CA LEU A 159 -14.29 0.25 -38.18
C LEU A 159 -15.33 -0.87 -38.26
N THR A 160 -15.08 -1.83 -39.15
CA THR A 160 -15.74 -3.14 -39.16
C THR A 160 -14.75 -4.23 -38.77
N ARG A 161 -15.12 -5.12 -37.84
CA ARG A 161 -14.29 -6.27 -37.47
C ARG A 161 -14.64 -7.50 -38.31
N HIS A 162 -13.62 -8.16 -38.86
CA HIS A 162 -13.74 -9.47 -39.48
C HIS A 162 -13.56 -10.57 -38.44
N ASP A 163 -14.65 -11.07 -37.86
CA ASP A 163 -14.60 -12.01 -36.72
C ASP A 163 -13.87 -13.33 -37.02
N GLU A 164 -13.94 -13.87 -38.25
CA GLU A 164 -13.15 -15.06 -38.58
C GLU A 164 -11.64 -14.77 -38.62
N ALA A 165 -11.22 -13.63 -39.16
CA ALA A 165 -9.82 -13.21 -39.17
C ALA A 165 -9.31 -12.95 -37.74
N TRP A 166 -10.14 -12.33 -36.89
CA TRP A 166 -9.88 -12.20 -35.45
C TRP A 166 -9.63 -13.57 -34.80
N GLY A 167 -10.55 -14.51 -35.01
CA GLY A 167 -10.42 -15.86 -34.47
C GLY A 167 -9.15 -16.57 -34.94
N ALA A 168 -8.89 -16.52 -36.25
CA ALA A 168 -7.71 -17.12 -36.88
C ALA A 168 -6.39 -16.47 -36.43
N TYR A 169 -6.38 -15.15 -36.26
CA TYR A 169 -5.23 -14.40 -35.75
C TYR A 169 -4.84 -14.93 -34.37
N HIS A 170 -5.77 -15.00 -33.43
CA HIS A 170 -5.46 -15.50 -32.08
C HIS A 170 -5.08 -16.98 -32.10
N ASP A 171 -5.73 -17.80 -32.94
CA ASP A 171 -5.40 -19.22 -33.11
C ASP A 171 -3.94 -19.38 -33.54
N LEU A 172 -3.52 -18.65 -34.58
CA LEU A 172 -2.17 -18.72 -35.15
C LEU A 172 -1.12 -18.06 -34.24
N ASN A 173 -1.43 -16.90 -33.64
CA ASN A 173 -0.51 -16.16 -32.80
C ASN A 173 -0.15 -16.92 -31.51
N CYS A 174 -1.12 -17.58 -30.87
CA CYS A 174 -0.84 -18.42 -29.70
C CYS A 174 0.07 -19.62 -30.05
N LEU A 175 -0.18 -20.27 -31.20
CA LEU A 175 0.68 -21.37 -31.68
C LEU A 175 2.07 -20.86 -32.08
N TYR A 176 2.17 -19.67 -32.65
CA TYR A 176 3.43 -19.02 -32.98
C TYR A 176 4.27 -18.74 -31.73
N GLU A 177 3.69 -18.13 -30.70
CA GLU A 177 4.39 -17.90 -29.43
C GLU A 177 4.81 -19.21 -28.76
N TRP A 178 3.95 -20.23 -28.79
CA TRP A 178 4.31 -21.55 -28.25
C TRP A 178 5.43 -22.22 -29.04
N MET A 179 5.43 -22.05 -30.37
CA MET A 179 6.51 -22.49 -31.25
C MET A 179 7.84 -21.81 -30.88
N LEU A 180 7.83 -20.50 -30.65
CA LEU A 180 9.03 -19.77 -30.19
C LEU A 180 9.53 -20.25 -28.82
N ASP A 181 8.60 -20.51 -27.88
CA ASP A 181 8.95 -21.02 -26.55
C ASP A 181 9.58 -22.42 -26.61
N LEU A 182 8.99 -23.35 -27.38
CA LEU A 182 9.55 -24.69 -27.58
C LEU A 182 10.92 -24.62 -28.26
N ARG A 183 11.06 -23.80 -29.31
CA ARG A 183 12.33 -23.57 -30.00
C ARG A 183 13.41 -23.10 -29.02
N ALA A 184 13.11 -22.11 -28.18
CA ALA A 184 14.07 -21.57 -27.22
C ALA A 184 14.47 -22.60 -26.14
N LYS A 185 13.57 -23.52 -25.76
CA LYS A 185 13.87 -24.61 -24.81
C LYS A 185 14.74 -25.70 -25.43
N GLU A 186 14.41 -26.12 -26.63
CA GLU A 186 15.11 -27.22 -27.31
C GLU A 186 16.45 -26.76 -27.89
N HIS A 187 16.61 -25.46 -28.18
CA HIS A 187 17.82 -24.87 -28.76
C HIS A 187 18.19 -23.52 -28.11
N PRO A 188 18.71 -23.53 -26.87
CA PRO A 188 19.02 -22.30 -26.13
C PRO A 188 20.15 -21.46 -26.77
N GLY A 189 20.96 -22.04 -27.66
CA GLY A 189 22.05 -21.34 -28.36
C GLY A 189 21.63 -20.59 -29.63
N VAL A 190 20.37 -20.66 -30.04
CA VAL A 190 19.89 -19.97 -31.25
C VAL A 190 19.25 -18.63 -30.86
N ALA A 191 19.51 -17.59 -31.66
CA ALA A 191 18.96 -16.26 -31.44
C ALA A 191 17.43 -16.30 -31.21
N PRO A 192 16.91 -15.59 -30.18
CA PRO A 192 15.47 -15.54 -29.90
C PRO A 192 14.66 -14.94 -31.05
N ALA A 193 15.21 -13.91 -31.70
CA ALA A 193 14.60 -13.27 -32.86
C ALA A 193 14.69 -14.19 -34.08
N LEU A 194 13.56 -14.36 -34.77
CA LEU A 194 13.55 -14.99 -36.09
C LEU A 194 13.87 -13.94 -37.15
N ASN A 195 14.90 -14.18 -37.93
CA ASN A 195 15.10 -13.47 -39.20
C ASN A 195 15.61 -14.44 -40.28
N ALA A 196 15.59 -14.00 -41.54
CA ALA A 196 15.96 -14.82 -42.68
C ALA A 196 17.42 -15.34 -42.65
N MET A 197 18.29 -14.73 -41.82
CA MET A 197 19.70 -15.09 -41.65
C MET A 197 19.96 -15.93 -40.40
N THR A 198 18.96 -16.12 -39.51
CA THR A 198 19.13 -16.93 -38.31
C THR A 198 19.08 -18.41 -38.65
N ALA A 199 20.18 -19.12 -38.37
CA ALA A 199 20.26 -20.56 -38.50
C ALA A 199 19.14 -21.24 -37.69
N GLN A 200 18.30 -22.01 -38.36
CA GLN A 200 17.30 -22.84 -37.69
C GLN A 200 17.94 -24.18 -37.34
N ALA A 201 17.57 -24.72 -36.17
CA ALA A 201 18.06 -26.04 -35.78
C ALA A 201 17.60 -27.10 -36.81
N PRO A 202 18.48 -28.07 -37.15
CA PRO A 202 18.09 -29.20 -37.98
C PRO A 202 16.86 -29.91 -37.40
N LEU A 203 15.95 -30.35 -38.27
CA LEU A 203 14.74 -31.06 -37.82
C LEU A 203 15.07 -32.35 -37.05
N ALA A 204 16.23 -32.95 -37.27
CA ALA A 204 16.70 -34.12 -36.53
C ALA A 204 16.89 -33.85 -35.02
N ASP A 205 17.14 -32.60 -34.64
CA ASP A 205 17.55 -32.23 -33.27
C ASP A 205 16.39 -31.69 -32.41
N VAL A 206 15.19 -31.58 -32.98
CA VAL A 206 13.97 -31.13 -32.28
C VAL A 206 13.06 -32.29 -31.88
N SER A 207 12.22 -32.09 -30.87
CA SER A 207 11.29 -33.08 -30.35
C SER A 207 10.17 -33.45 -31.35
N PRO A 208 9.58 -34.66 -31.23
CA PRO A 208 8.40 -35.03 -32.01
C PRO A 208 7.23 -34.06 -31.83
N LEU A 209 7.07 -33.46 -30.64
CA LEU A 209 6.05 -32.45 -30.36
C LEU A 209 6.25 -31.22 -31.24
N TYR A 210 7.46 -30.67 -31.26
CA TYR A 210 7.78 -29.49 -32.06
C TYR A 210 7.62 -29.77 -33.56
N ARG A 211 8.08 -30.94 -34.05
CA ARG A 211 7.88 -31.33 -35.47
C ARG A 211 6.41 -31.41 -35.86
N ARG A 212 5.55 -31.96 -34.99
CA ARG A 212 4.09 -32.05 -35.23
C ARG A 212 3.45 -30.67 -35.25
N LEU A 213 3.84 -29.78 -34.33
CA LEU A 213 3.40 -28.38 -34.34
C LEU A 213 3.78 -27.69 -35.65
N LEU A 214 5.06 -27.77 -36.06
CA LEU A 214 5.51 -27.19 -37.32
C LEU A 214 4.73 -27.76 -38.51
N ARG A 215 4.58 -29.10 -38.61
CA ARG A 215 3.83 -29.72 -39.71
C ARG A 215 2.37 -29.29 -39.77
N GLY A 216 1.70 -29.29 -38.63
CA GLY A 216 0.29 -28.92 -38.54
C GLY A 216 0.05 -27.46 -38.94
N VAL A 217 0.89 -26.55 -38.46
CA VAL A 217 0.80 -25.12 -38.81
C VAL A 217 1.17 -24.87 -40.27
N ASP A 218 2.19 -25.54 -40.80
CA ASP A 218 2.61 -25.45 -42.21
C ASP A 218 1.45 -25.81 -43.16
N LEU A 219 0.77 -26.94 -42.90
CA LEU A 219 -0.39 -27.36 -43.69
C LEU A 219 -1.59 -26.41 -43.53
N ALA A 220 -1.79 -25.84 -42.35
CA ALA A 220 -2.84 -24.86 -42.13
C ALA A 220 -2.57 -23.55 -42.90
N LEU A 221 -1.30 -23.13 -42.98
CA LEU A 221 -0.86 -21.98 -43.78
C LEU A 221 -0.97 -22.25 -45.29
N ASP A 222 -0.66 -23.46 -45.76
CA ASP A 222 -0.88 -23.85 -47.16
C ASP A 222 -2.38 -23.75 -47.52
N ALA A 223 -3.27 -24.17 -46.61
CA ALA A 223 -4.71 -24.04 -46.78
C ALA A 223 -5.19 -22.58 -46.76
N PHE A 224 -4.53 -21.70 -46.00
CA PHE A 224 -4.79 -20.26 -46.04
C PHE A 224 -4.37 -19.64 -47.37
N GLU A 225 -3.20 -20.01 -47.88
CA GLU A 225 -2.60 -19.43 -49.09
C GLU A 225 -3.29 -19.90 -50.38
N SER A 226 -3.85 -21.11 -50.36
CA SER A 226 -4.62 -21.68 -51.48
C SER A 226 -6.14 -21.47 -51.35
N GLY A 227 -6.62 -21.05 -50.18
CA GLY A 227 -8.04 -20.94 -49.85
C GLY A 227 -8.38 -19.62 -49.19
N ASP A 228 -8.97 -19.67 -48.01
CA ASP A 228 -9.48 -18.53 -47.26
C ASP A 228 -9.19 -18.64 -45.75
N VAL A 229 -9.61 -17.63 -44.99
CA VAL A 229 -9.48 -17.61 -43.52
C VAL A 229 -10.21 -18.79 -42.88
N ALA A 230 -11.35 -19.21 -43.42
CA ALA A 230 -12.10 -20.35 -42.90
C ALA A 230 -11.32 -21.68 -43.07
N ALA A 231 -10.60 -21.85 -44.18
CA ALA A 231 -9.72 -22.99 -44.43
C ALA A 231 -8.57 -23.04 -43.43
N LEU A 232 -7.93 -21.90 -43.15
CA LEU A 232 -6.92 -21.77 -42.10
C LEU A 232 -7.47 -22.24 -40.75
N ARG A 233 -8.64 -21.75 -40.34
CA ARG A 233 -9.26 -22.09 -39.04
C ARG A 233 -9.56 -23.58 -38.91
N ARG A 234 -10.06 -24.24 -39.97
CA ARG A 234 -10.25 -25.70 -39.97
C ARG A 234 -8.94 -26.44 -39.76
N GLY A 235 -7.85 -25.98 -40.40
CA GLY A 235 -6.50 -26.50 -40.22
C GLY A 235 -6.00 -26.33 -38.78
N LEU A 236 -6.05 -25.11 -38.25
CA LEU A 236 -5.60 -24.80 -36.89
C LEU A 236 -6.43 -25.55 -35.83
N ALA A 237 -7.75 -25.70 -36.01
CA ALA A 237 -8.59 -26.48 -35.11
C ALA A 237 -8.15 -27.94 -35.00
N ARG A 238 -7.65 -28.54 -36.09
CA ARG A 238 -7.04 -29.88 -36.07
C ARG A 238 -5.74 -29.88 -35.26
N VAL A 239 -4.89 -28.87 -35.45
CA VAL A 239 -3.64 -28.72 -34.68
C VAL A 239 -3.92 -28.65 -33.18
N TYR A 240 -4.85 -27.78 -32.76
CA TYR A 240 -5.24 -27.67 -31.36
C TYR A 240 -5.80 -28.99 -30.80
N ARG A 241 -6.66 -29.69 -31.54
CA ARG A 241 -7.23 -30.98 -31.09
C ARG A 241 -6.15 -32.04 -30.88
N GLU A 242 -5.15 -32.06 -31.77
CA GLU A 242 -4.05 -33.02 -31.73
C GLU A 242 -3.04 -32.72 -30.60
N LEU A 243 -2.78 -31.43 -30.36
CA LEU A 243 -1.73 -30.96 -29.46
C LEU A 243 -2.22 -30.55 -28.07
N ARG A 244 -3.53 -30.62 -27.82
CA ARG A 244 -4.08 -30.54 -26.46
C ARG A 244 -3.69 -31.77 -25.65
N ASP A 245 -3.37 -31.53 -24.39
CA ASP A 245 -3.13 -32.53 -23.38
C ASP A 245 -4.45 -32.83 -22.66
N PRO A 246 -4.97 -34.08 -22.72
CA PRO A 246 -6.18 -34.43 -21.99
C PRO A 246 -5.96 -34.51 -20.47
N ALA A 247 -4.71 -34.55 -20.00
CA ALA A 247 -4.37 -34.69 -18.58
C ALA A 247 -3.14 -33.83 -18.22
N PRO A 248 -3.25 -32.49 -18.26
CA PRO A 248 -2.14 -31.60 -17.92
C PRO A 248 -1.72 -31.79 -16.46
N LEU A 249 -0.40 -31.74 -16.21
CA LEU A 249 0.18 -31.96 -14.88
C LEU A 249 -0.05 -30.80 -13.90
N ALA A 250 -0.41 -29.62 -14.40
CA ALA A 250 -0.63 -28.42 -13.61
C ALA A 250 -1.80 -27.61 -14.16
N SER A 251 -2.33 -26.70 -13.35
CA SER A 251 -3.39 -25.76 -13.69
C SER A 251 -3.01 -24.34 -13.25
N ALA A 252 -3.64 -23.33 -13.86
CA ALA A 252 -3.56 -21.95 -13.44
C ALA A 252 -4.96 -21.35 -13.34
N ALA A 253 -5.30 -20.85 -12.16
CA ALA A 253 -6.48 -20.05 -11.90
C ALA A 253 -6.19 -18.62 -12.34
N LEU A 254 -6.71 -18.24 -13.49
CA LEU A 254 -6.65 -16.87 -14.00
C LEU A 254 -7.68 -16.03 -13.27
N THR A 255 -7.26 -14.95 -12.63
CA THR A 255 -8.17 -13.97 -12.03
C THR A 255 -8.02 -12.66 -12.76
N GLY A 256 -9.09 -12.17 -13.38
CA GLY A 256 -9.11 -10.83 -13.95
C GLY A 256 -8.86 -9.83 -12.83
N HIS A 257 -7.85 -9.00 -12.96
CA HIS A 257 -7.50 -8.02 -11.94
C HIS A 257 -7.02 -6.74 -12.61
N SER A 258 -7.18 -5.62 -11.91
CA SER A 258 -6.68 -4.32 -12.32
C SER A 258 -6.23 -3.59 -11.06
N HIS A 259 -4.96 -3.75 -10.71
CA HIS A 259 -4.41 -2.99 -9.60
C HIS A 259 -4.48 -1.50 -9.98
N LEU A 260 -5.09 -0.69 -9.13
CA LEU A 260 -5.26 0.73 -9.37
C LEU A 260 -4.80 1.51 -8.16
N ASP A 261 -3.72 2.25 -8.35
CA ASP A 261 -3.32 3.28 -7.42
C ASP A 261 -4.33 4.42 -7.45
N LEU A 262 -5.02 4.61 -6.31
CA LEU A 262 -5.96 5.72 -6.18
C LEU A 262 -5.22 7.06 -6.15
N VAL A 263 -3.97 7.05 -5.68
CA VAL A 263 -2.98 8.13 -5.78
C VAL A 263 -1.61 7.52 -6.05
N TRP A 264 -0.86 8.08 -7.01
CA TRP A 264 0.55 7.74 -7.26
C TRP A 264 1.16 8.76 -8.23
N LEU A 265 1.05 8.50 -9.54
CA LEU A 265 1.43 9.40 -10.64
C LEU A 265 0.26 10.29 -11.09
N TRP A 266 -0.78 10.35 -10.26
CA TRP A 266 -1.93 11.22 -10.40
C TRP A 266 -2.57 11.50 -9.02
N PRO A 267 -3.30 12.62 -8.89
CA PRO A 267 -4.09 12.93 -7.71
C PRO A 267 -5.37 12.09 -7.62
N GLU A 268 -6.02 12.10 -6.45
CA GLU A 268 -7.15 11.24 -6.10
C GLU A 268 -8.30 11.33 -7.12
N HIS A 269 -8.66 12.55 -7.55
CA HIS A 269 -9.78 12.77 -8.47
C HIS A 269 -9.58 12.14 -9.86
N ILE A 270 -8.34 11.91 -10.26
CA ILE A 270 -7.99 11.16 -11.49
C ILE A 270 -8.05 9.66 -11.22
N GLY A 271 -7.58 9.20 -10.05
CA GLY A 271 -7.77 7.82 -9.59
C GLY A 271 -9.24 7.40 -9.58
N GLU A 272 -10.15 8.29 -9.13
CA GLU A 272 -11.59 8.02 -9.21
C GLU A 272 -12.11 7.89 -10.65
N GLY A 273 -11.60 8.70 -11.58
CA GLY A 273 -11.93 8.61 -13.00
C GLY A 273 -11.45 7.30 -13.61
N LYS A 274 -10.22 6.88 -13.26
CA LYS A 274 -9.62 5.59 -13.61
C LYS A 274 -10.40 4.39 -13.07
N ALA A 275 -11.00 4.52 -11.89
CA ALA A 275 -11.88 3.48 -11.35
C ALA A 275 -13.13 3.29 -12.21
N VAL A 276 -13.79 4.39 -12.63
CA VAL A 276 -14.94 4.33 -13.56
C VAL A 276 -14.54 3.69 -14.89
N HIS A 277 -13.41 4.12 -15.45
CA HIS A 277 -12.84 3.57 -16.69
C HIS A 277 -12.63 2.04 -16.58
N THR A 278 -11.94 1.60 -15.53
CA THR A 278 -11.61 0.19 -15.29
C THR A 278 -12.88 -0.65 -15.09
N PHE A 279 -13.84 -0.16 -14.32
CA PHE A 279 -15.07 -0.91 -14.04
C PHE A 279 -15.94 -1.03 -15.29
N ALA A 280 -15.95 -0.01 -16.15
CA ALA A 280 -16.62 -0.07 -17.45
C ALA A 280 -15.99 -1.17 -18.35
N ASN A 281 -14.65 -1.23 -18.42
CA ASN A 281 -13.94 -2.26 -19.18
C ASN A 281 -14.24 -3.67 -18.67
N ALA A 282 -14.08 -3.91 -17.37
CA ALA A 282 -14.35 -5.22 -16.77
C ALA A 282 -15.82 -5.65 -16.97
N ASN A 283 -16.78 -4.75 -16.77
CA ASN A 283 -18.20 -5.04 -16.99
C ASN A 283 -18.52 -5.35 -18.47
N ARG A 284 -17.87 -4.64 -19.41
CA ARG A 284 -18.04 -4.91 -20.84
C ARG A 284 -17.45 -6.27 -21.23
N LEU A 285 -16.27 -6.59 -20.71
CA LEU A 285 -15.59 -7.86 -20.98
C LEU A 285 -16.42 -9.06 -20.49
N MET A 286 -17.05 -8.95 -19.30
CA MET A 286 -17.97 -9.98 -18.79
C MET A 286 -19.20 -10.22 -19.67
N ALA A 287 -19.63 -9.22 -20.47
CA ALA A 287 -20.70 -9.40 -21.44
C ALA A 287 -20.22 -10.13 -22.71
N GLN A 288 -18.95 -9.96 -23.10
CA GLN A 288 -18.36 -10.58 -24.29
C GLN A 288 -17.80 -11.98 -24.03
N TYR A 289 -17.32 -12.23 -22.80
CA TYR A 289 -16.68 -13.46 -22.36
C TYR A 289 -17.39 -13.97 -21.09
N PRO A 290 -18.46 -14.78 -21.21
CA PRO A 290 -19.25 -15.22 -20.06
C PRO A 290 -18.46 -16.02 -19.00
N GLU A 291 -17.39 -16.71 -19.41
CA GLU A 291 -16.49 -17.45 -18.53
C GLU A 291 -15.53 -16.56 -17.74
N PHE A 292 -15.32 -15.30 -18.16
CA PHE A 292 -14.39 -14.39 -17.51
C PHE A 292 -14.82 -14.09 -16.07
N ARG A 293 -13.82 -14.00 -15.17
CA ARG A 293 -13.99 -13.70 -13.75
C ARG A 293 -13.06 -12.56 -13.37
N PHE A 294 -13.57 -11.60 -12.62
CA PHE A 294 -12.82 -10.44 -12.16
C PHE A 294 -12.90 -10.32 -10.64
N ALA A 295 -11.77 -9.99 -10.00
CA ALA A 295 -11.69 -9.69 -8.58
C ALA A 295 -11.07 -8.31 -8.37
N TYR A 296 -11.61 -7.56 -7.42
CA TYR A 296 -11.16 -6.20 -7.15
C TYR A 296 -11.14 -5.87 -5.65
N SER A 297 -10.02 -5.26 -5.23
CA SER A 297 -9.47 -5.26 -3.87
C SER A 297 -9.88 -4.08 -2.98
N GLN A 298 -10.30 -2.95 -3.56
CA GLN A 298 -10.41 -1.68 -2.84
C GLN A 298 -11.86 -1.18 -2.75
N PRO A 299 -12.52 -1.26 -1.59
CA PRO A 299 -13.82 -0.64 -1.32
C PRO A 299 -13.93 0.83 -1.74
N MET A 300 -12.90 1.65 -1.49
CA MET A 300 -12.91 3.07 -1.86
C MET A 300 -13.21 3.28 -3.37
N SER A 301 -12.66 2.45 -4.25
CA SER A 301 -12.94 2.55 -5.69
C SER A 301 -14.41 2.28 -6.03
N TYR A 302 -15.06 1.34 -5.34
CA TYR A 302 -16.50 1.13 -5.52
C TYR A 302 -17.31 2.35 -5.06
N GLU A 303 -16.89 3.00 -3.98
CA GLU A 303 -17.53 4.24 -3.52
C GLU A 303 -17.32 5.39 -4.51
N ALA A 304 -16.10 5.55 -5.04
CA ALA A 304 -15.80 6.53 -6.08
C ALA A 304 -16.67 6.31 -7.33
N VAL A 305 -16.78 5.05 -7.79
CA VAL A 305 -17.68 4.69 -8.90
C VAL A 305 -19.15 4.93 -8.53
N GLY A 306 -19.56 4.68 -7.29
CA GLY A 306 -20.91 4.99 -6.80
C GLY A 306 -21.24 6.48 -6.83
N ARG A 307 -20.28 7.34 -6.48
CA ARG A 307 -20.42 8.81 -6.52
C ARG A 307 -20.47 9.32 -7.96
N ARG A 308 -19.60 8.81 -8.84
CA ARG A 308 -19.43 9.33 -10.22
C ARG A 308 -20.36 8.70 -11.24
N ALA A 309 -20.68 7.41 -11.08
CA ALA A 309 -21.40 6.58 -12.04
C ALA A 309 -22.29 5.53 -11.33
N PRO A 310 -23.35 5.96 -10.62
CA PRO A 310 -24.17 5.07 -9.80
C PRO A 310 -24.82 3.91 -10.58
N ALA A 311 -25.16 4.12 -11.86
CA ALA A 311 -25.69 3.06 -12.73
C ALA A 311 -24.64 1.99 -13.07
N LEU A 312 -23.36 2.36 -13.22
CA LEU A 312 -22.27 1.40 -13.39
C LEU A 312 -22.08 0.57 -12.12
N LEU A 313 -22.13 1.21 -10.93
CA LEU A 313 -22.09 0.47 -9.67
C LEU A 313 -23.27 -0.52 -9.55
N ALA A 314 -24.46 -0.15 -10.01
CA ALA A 314 -25.61 -1.07 -10.05
C ALA A 314 -25.35 -2.28 -10.95
N ALA A 315 -24.74 -2.09 -12.13
CA ALA A 315 -24.32 -3.18 -13.00
C ALA A 315 -23.25 -4.07 -12.34
N VAL A 316 -22.26 -3.47 -11.67
CA VAL A 316 -21.24 -4.21 -10.89
C VAL A 316 -21.90 -5.05 -9.79
N ARG A 317 -22.89 -4.51 -9.08
CA ARG A 317 -23.69 -5.30 -8.12
C ARG A 317 -24.36 -6.49 -8.78
N GLN A 318 -24.91 -6.37 -9.98
CA GLN A 318 -25.48 -7.52 -10.69
C GLN A 318 -24.41 -8.59 -11.00
N ARG A 319 -23.18 -8.17 -11.36
CA ARG A 319 -22.05 -9.09 -11.59
C ARG A 319 -21.55 -9.76 -10.31
N LEU A 320 -21.61 -9.07 -9.17
CA LEU A 320 -21.36 -9.66 -7.85
C LEU A 320 -22.38 -10.77 -7.55
N HIS A 321 -23.68 -10.51 -7.79
CA HIS A 321 -24.73 -11.50 -7.58
C HIS A 321 -24.62 -12.70 -8.53
N SER A 322 -24.15 -12.51 -9.76
CA SER A 322 -23.94 -13.61 -10.72
C SER A 322 -22.64 -14.40 -10.50
N GLY A 323 -21.76 -13.95 -9.61
CA GLY A 323 -20.45 -14.55 -9.34
C GLY A 323 -19.39 -14.28 -10.40
N GLN A 324 -19.68 -13.45 -11.42
CA GLN A 324 -18.67 -13.04 -12.40
C GLN A 324 -17.67 -12.03 -11.82
N TRP A 325 -18.09 -11.27 -10.82
CA TRP A 325 -17.27 -10.31 -10.08
C TRP A 325 -17.13 -10.76 -8.62
N GLU A 326 -15.93 -10.65 -8.05
CA GLU A 326 -15.66 -10.84 -6.62
C GLU A 326 -15.13 -9.53 -6.00
N ALA A 327 -15.82 -9.05 -4.97
CA ALA A 327 -15.31 -8.00 -4.09
C ALA A 327 -14.61 -8.68 -2.91
N THR A 328 -13.27 -8.69 -2.95
CA THR A 328 -12.40 -9.31 -1.95
C THR A 328 -11.23 -8.36 -1.66
N GLY A 329 -10.29 -8.70 -0.79
CA GLY A 329 -9.08 -7.92 -0.51
C GLY A 329 -8.86 -7.57 0.96
N GLY A 330 -9.90 -7.64 1.79
CA GLY A 330 -9.81 -7.63 3.25
C GLY A 330 -9.60 -6.27 3.93
N MET A 331 -9.08 -5.26 3.22
CA MET A 331 -8.85 -3.89 3.70
C MET A 331 -9.70 -2.87 2.92
N TYR A 332 -9.84 -1.65 3.46
CA TYR A 332 -10.61 -0.56 2.83
C TYR A 332 -9.89 0.06 1.62
N VAL A 333 -8.57 0.12 1.71
CA VAL A 333 -7.63 0.40 0.61
C VAL A 333 -6.46 -0.57 0.71
N GLU A 334 -5.65 -0.71 -0.33
CA GLU A 334 -4.38 -1.46 -0.25
C GLU A 334 -3.35 -0.65 0.56
N SER A 335 -3.50 -0.73 1.88
CA SER A 335 -2.82 0.09 2.88
C SER A 335 -1.39 -0.37 3.13
N ASP A 336 -0.50 0.59 3.43
CA ASP A 336 0.76 0.33 4.12
C ASP A 336 0.53 -0.40 5.44
N SER A 337 1.41 -1.35 5.77
CA SER A 337 1.27 -2.17 6.97
C SER A 337 2.33 -1.90 8.03
N ASN A 338 3.34 -1.07 7.74
CA ASN A 338 4.49 -0.84 8.62
C ASN A 338 4.43 0.49 9.36
N LEU A 339 4.01 1.56 8.66
CA LEU A 339 4.01 2.93 9.17
C LEU A 339 2.81 3.27 10.05
N PRO A 340 1.56 2.88 9.71
CA PRO A 340 0.41 3.21 10.54
C PRO A 340 0.54 2.71 11.97
N CYS A 341 -0.07 3.40 12.93
CA CYS A 341 -0.17 2.86 14.28
C CYS A 341 -1.07 1.61 14.28
N GLY A 342 -0.98 0.85 15.38
CA GLY A 342 -1.75 -0.38 15.53
C GLY A 342 -3.25 -0.19 15.31
N GLU A 343 -3.85 0.86 15.86
CA GLU A 343 -5.29 1.14 15.67
C GLU A 343 -5.61 1.46 14.22
N GLY A 344 -4.77 2.29 13.58
CA GLY A 344 -4.90 2.64 12.15
C GLY A 344 -4.96 1.40 11.27
N LEU A 345 -4.07 0.43 11.51
CA LEU A 345 -4.05 -0.83 10.77
C LEU A 345 -5.30 -1.68 11.03
N VAL A 346 -5.86 -1.67 12.23
CA VAL A 346 -7.15 -2.34 12.45
C VAL A 346 -8.31 -1.60 11.78
N ARG A 347 -8.29 -0.26 11.74
CA ARG A 347 -9.35 0.50 11.09
C ARG A 347 -9.44 0.22 9.60
N THR A 348 -8.31 0.02 8.92
CA THR A 348 -8.37 -0.41 7.51
C THR A 348 -9.05 -1.76 7.31
N PHE A 349 -8.84 -2.74 8.21
CA PHE A 349 -9.58 -4.00 8.17
C PHE A 349 -11.06 -3.84 8.50
N THR A 350 -11.39 -3.16 9.61
CA THR A 350 -12.79 -3.05 10.07
C THR A 350 -13.67 -2.28 9.09
N LEU A 351 -13.16 -1.16 8.55
CA LEU A 351 -13.85 -0.41 7.47
C LEU A 351 -13.94 -1.25 6.19
N GLY A 352 -12.87 -1.95 5.82
CA GLY A 352 -12.85 -2.81 4.64
C GLY A 352 -13.88 -3.94 4.73
N GLN A 353 -13.88 -4.69 5.83
CA GLN A 353 -14.78 -5.82 6.07
C GLN A 353 -16.25 -5.38 6.07
N GLU A 354 -16.56 -4.25 6.71
CA GLU A 354 -17.90 -3.70 6.68
C GLU A 354 -18.31 -3.27 5.26
N ALA A 355 -17.41 -2.64 4.50
CA ALA A 355 -17.69 -2.26 3.12
C ALA A 355 -17.88 -3.49 2.21
N PHE A 356 -17.08 -4.56 2.34
CA PHE A 356 -17.31 -5.82 1.62
C PHE A 356 -18.65 -6.44 1.99
N ARG A 357 -19.02 -6.44 3.28
CA ARG A 357 -20.33 -6.90 3.75
C ARG A 357 -21.47 -6.14 3.07
N GLN A 358 -21.34 -4.82 2.93
CA GLN A 358 -22.33 -3.97 2.28
C GLN A 358 -22.39 -4.21 0.76
N LEU A 359 -21.26 -4.51 0.11
CA LEU A 359 -21.17 -4.74 -1.32
C LEU A 359 -21.68 -6.12 -1.75
N SER A 360 -21.29 -7.18 -1.04
CA SER A 360 -21.47 -8.58 -1.45
C SER A 360 -22.32 -9.41 -0.46
N GLY A 361 -22.72 -8.82 0.67
CA GLY A 361 -23.42 -9.51 1.75
C GLY A 361 -22.51 -10.33 2.67
N ARG A 362 -21.19 -10.39 2.41
CA ARG A 362 -20.23 -11.20 3.17
C ARG A 362 -18.90 -10.48 3.38
N HIS A 363 -18.18 -10.89 4.41
CA HIS A 363 -16.81 -10.47 4.68
C HIS A 363 -15.83 -11.11 3.70
N SER A 364 -14.77 -10.38 3.35
CA SER A 364 -13.69 -10.87 2.49
C SER A 364 -12.79 -11.82 3.27
N ARG A 365 -12.49 -12.99 2.70
CA ARG A 365 -11.62 -14.00 3.34
C ARG A 365 -10.17 -13.91 2.88
N VAL A 366 -9.87 -13.15 1.82
CA VAL A 366 -8.51 -12.91 1.31
C VAL A 366 -8.07 -11.49 1.66
N LEU A 367 -6.85 -11.37 2.18
CA LEU A 367 -6.07 -10.14 2.17
C LEU A 367 -5.27 -10.08 0.87
N TRP A 368 -5.60 -9.13 0.00
CA TRP A 368 -4.99 -8.97 -1.32
C TRP A 368 -4.08 -7.74 -1.31
N LEU A 369 -2.77 -7.95 -1.28
CA LEU A 369 -1.76 -6.89 -1.22
C LEU A 369 -0.62 -7.15 -2.23
N PRO A 370 -0.89 -7.07 -3.54
CA PRO A 370 0.06 -7.41 -4.59
C PRO A 370 1.28 -6.48 -4.64
N ASP A 371 1.12 -5.20 -4.25
CA ASP A 371 2.14 -4.16 -4.44
C ASP A 371 2.72 -3.53 -3.15
N LEU A 372 2.36 -4.06 -1.97
CA LEU A 372 2.77 -3.44 -0.71
C LEU A 372 4.28 -3.57 -0.38
N PHE A 373 4.89 -2.49 0.16
CA PHE A 373 6.32 -2.39 0.49
C PHE A 373 6.72 -3.08 1.82
N GLY A 374 6.42 -4.38 1.92
CA GLY A 374 6.71 -5.22 3.09
C GLY A 374 5.53 -5.41 4.03
N PHE A 375 5.55 -6.48 4.82
CA PHE A 375 4.39 -6.95 5.58
C PHE A 375 4.70 -7.11 7.07
N ALA A 376 4.03 -6.32 7.91
CA ALA A 376 4.23 -6.34 9.35
C ALA A 376 3.87 -7.70 9.99
N ALA A 377 4.64 -8.08 11.02
CA ALA A 377 4.54 -9.37 11.68
C ALA A 377 3.19 -9.65 12.39
N CYS A 378 2.44 -8.60 12.72
CA CYS A 378 1.14 -8.70 13.38
C CYS A 378 -0.01 -9.09 12.43
N LEU A 379 0.19 -8.99 11.11
CA LEU A 379 -0.87 -9.18 10.12
C LEU A 379 -1.57 -10.53 10.22
N PRO A 380 -0.90 -11.69 10.41
CA PRO A 380 -1.60 -12.97 10.59
C PRO A 380 -2.60 -12.95 11.74
N GLN A 381 -2.28 -12.29 12.85
CA GLN A 381 -3.20 -12.17 13.98
C GLN A 381 -4.36 -11.22 13.68
N LEU A 382 -4.08 -10.05 13.10
CA LEU A 382 -5.12 -9.10 12.70
C LEU A 382 -6.10 -9.73 11.72
N MET A 383 -5.59 -10.44 10.71
CA MET A 383 -6.38 -11.19 9.75
C MET A 383 -7.32 -12.17 10.45
N ARG A 384 -6.79 -13.03 11.34
CA ARG A 384 -7.62 -14.00 12.09
C ARG A 384 -8.71 -13.31 12.92
N LEU A 385 -8.38 -12.21 13.59
CA LEU A 385 -9.33 -11.46 14.42
C LEU A 385 -10.36 -10.65 13.59
N CYS A 386 -10.11 -10.46 12.29
CA CYS A 386 -11.03 -9.81 11.36
C CYS A 386 -11.76 -10.83 10.45
N GLY A 387 -11.59 -12.14 10.64
CA GLY A 387 -12.21 -13.17 9.81
C GLY A 387 -11.59 -13.31 8.41
N VAL A 388 -10.34 -12.89 8.24
CA VAL A 388 -9.55 -13.11 7.02
C VAL A 388 -8.72 -14.38 7.19
N ASP A 389 -8.86 -15.33 6.26
CA ASP A 389 -8.26 -16.66 6.32
C ASP A 389 -6.99 -16.78 5.47
N TYR A 390 -6.91 -15.97 4.40
CA TYR A 390 -5.99 -16.13 3.29
C TYR A 390 -5.20 -14.85 2.98
N PHE A 391 -3.95 -14.99 2.56
CA PHE A 391 -3.08 -13.88 2.18
C PHE A 391 -2.51 -14.07 0.77
N PHE A 392 -2.56 -13.02 -0.06
CA PHE A 392 -1.99 -13.00 -1.39
C PHE A 392 -1.07 -11.79 -1.60
N THR A 393 0.10 -12.02 -2.23
CA THR A 393 0.97 -10.96 -2.73
C THR A 393 1.84 -11.42 -3.91
N THR A 394 2.51 -10.47 -4.58
CA THR A 394 3.61 -10.75 -5.52
C THR A 394 4.90 -10.01 -5.15
N LYS A 395 4.84 -8.98 -4.29
CA LYS A 395 5.91 -7.99 -4.11
C LYS A 395 7.22 -8.61 -3.59
N THR A 396 7.16 -9.72 -2.86
CA THR A 396 8.36 -10.46 -2.39
C THR A 396 9.23 -11.00 -3.52
N THR A 397 8.72 -11.06 -4.76
CA THR A 397 9.51 -11.42 -5.95
C THR A 397 10.52 -10.34 -6.34
N TRP A 398 10.41 -9.14 -5.78
CA TRP A 398 11.30 -8.01 -6.01
C TRP A 398 12.48 -7.94 -5.04
N ASN A 399 12.60 -8.90 -4.12
CA ASN A 399 13.75 -8.95 -3.21
C ASN A 399 15.06 -8.96 -4.00
N THR A 400 15.95 -8.02 -3.69
CA THR A 400 17.22 -7.82 -4.41
C THR A 400 18.34 -8.72 -3.90
N THR A 401 18.26 -9.21 -2.66
CA THR A 401 19.33 -10.02 -2.05
C THR A 401 18.95 -11.49 -1.99
N ASN A 402 17.75 -11.82 -1.48
CA ASN A 402 17.29 -13.18 -1.27
C ASN A 402 15.95 -13.44 -1.94
N ARG A 403 15.93 -14.44 -2.83
CA ARG A 403 14.67 -14.94 -3.41
C ARG A 403 13.79 -15.53 -2.30
N PHE A 404 12.52 -15.09 -2.24
CA PHE A 404 11.57 -15.64 -1.28
C PHE A 404 11.35 -17.15 -1.54
N PRO A 405 11.41 -18.01 -0.51
CA PRO A 405 11.56 -19.46 -0.70
C PRO A 405 10.26 -20.21 -0.98
N HIS A 406 9.10 -19.56 -0.89
CA HIS A 406 7.80 -20.23 -0.97
C HIS A 406 6.85 -19.58 -1.98
N SER A 407 6.01 -20.41 -2.57
CA SER A 407 4.86 -20.03 -3.40
C SER A 407 3.55 -20.25 -2.66
N SER A 408 3.39 -21.37 -1.95
CA SER A 408 2.26 -21.61 -1.03
C SER A 408 2.81 -22.02 0.33
N PHE A 409 2.33 -21.39 1.40
CA PHE A 409 2.88 -21.56 2.75
C PHE A 409 1.87 -21.16 3.83
N VAL A 410 2.17 -21.53 5.07
CA VAL A 410 1.46 -21.04 6.26
C VAL A 410 2.27 -19.89 6.83
N TRP A 411 1.73 -18.67 6.77
CA TRP A 411 2.37 -17.50 7.38
C TRP A 411 1.93 -17.39 8.84
N ARG A 412 2.90 -17.47 9.76
CA ARG A 412 2.66 -17.42 11.20
C ARG A 412 3.31 -16.17 11.81
N GLY A 413 2.49 -15.35 12.48
CA GLY A 413 2.97 -14.18 13.21
C GLY A 413 3.60 -14.55 14.56
N PRO A 414 4.27 -13.61 15.25
CA PRO A 414 4.95 -13.85 16.53
C PRO A 414 4.03 -14.39 17.64
N GLY A 415 2.75 -14.03 17.63
CA GLY A 415 1.74 -14.54 18.56
C GLY A 415 1.21 -15.94 18.23
N GLY A 416 1.75 -16.62 17.22
CA GLY A 416 1.39 -17.99 16.83
C GLY A 416 0.14 -18.10 15.94
N HIS A 417 -0.61 -17.02 15.72
CA HIS A 417 -1.68 -16.97 14.73
C HIS A 417 -1.12 -17.18 13.33
N ALA A 418 -1.82 -17.96 12.51
CA ALA A 418 -1.34 -18.29 11.18
C ALA A 418 -2.43 -18.30 10.11
N VAL A 419 -2.09 -17.80 8.93
CA VAL A 419 -2.96 -17.70 7.76
C VAL A 419 -2.37 -18.52 6.61
N LEU A 420 -3.21 -18.97 5.69
CA LEU A 420 -2.74 -19.67 4.50
C LEU A 420 -2.40 -18.64 3.43
N SER A 421 -1.21 -18.73 2.86
CA SER A 421 -0.64 -17.69 2.02
C SER A 421 -0.23 -18.23 0.66
N HIS A 422 -0.40 -17.42 -0.37
CA HIS A 422 0.12 -17.67 -1.71
C HIS A 422 0.86 -16.45 -2.25
N VAL A 423 2.01 -16.70 -2.87
CA VAL A 423 2.80 -15.73 -3.59
C VAL A 423 2.95 -16.21 -5.03
N THR A 424 2.46 -15.43 -5.99
CA THR A 424 2.72 -15.71 -7.40
C THR A 424 4.19 -15.41 -7.70
N GLN A 425 4.97 -16.46 -7.94
CA GLN A 425 6.40 -16.39 -8.19
C GLN A 425 6.72 -16.35 -9.69
N GLY A 426 7.85 -15.74 -10.06
CA GLY A 426 8.36 -15.73 -11.44
C GLY A 426 7.67 -14.78 -12.40
N VAL A 427 6.53 -14.20 -12.00
CA VAL A 427 5.81 -13.13 -12.68
C VAL A 427 5.26 -12.14 -11.66
N GLN A 428 4.82 -10.96 -12.11
CA GLN A 428 4.16 -9.94 -11.28
C GLN A 428 2.63 -10.13 -11.30
N PHE A 429 1.84 -9.15 -10.86
CA PHE A 429 0.37 -9.17 -10.96
C PHE A 429 -0.16 -8.64 -12.30
N ASN A 430 0.67 -7.95 -13.09
CA ASN A 430 0.33 -7.46 -14.44
C ASN A 430 0.61 -8.51 -15.52
N ASN A 431 -0.24 -9.54 -15.64
CA ASN A 431 -0.05 -10.61 -16.63
C ASN A 431 -0.97 -10.49 -17.84
N ALA A 432 -0.43 -10.79 -19.02
CA ALA A 432 -1.13 -10.76 -20.30
C ALA A 432 -1.40 -12.18 -20.87
N VAL A 433 -1.29 -13.22 -20.05
CA VAL A 433 -1.46 -14.63 -20.43
C VAL A 433 -0.56 -15.01 -21.61
N THR A 434 0.69 -14.55 -21.60
CA THR A 434 1.68 -15.02 -22.60
C THR A 434 2.16 -16.43 -22.28
N VAL A 435 2.64 -17.16 -23.30
CA VAL A 435 3.20 -18.51 -23.08
C VAL A 435 4.34 -18.47 -22.05
N ALA A 436 5.18 -17.43 -22.13
CA ALA A 436 6.28 -17.21 -21.20
C ALA A 436 5.79 -16.97 -19.77
N GLN A 437 4.79 -16.11 -19.56
CA GLN A 437 4.22 -15.81 -18.24
C GLN A 437 3.55 -17.03 -17.61
N VAL A 438 2.68 -17.72 -18.34
CA VAL A 438 1.98 -18.93 -17.85
C VAL A 438 2.99 -19.99 -17.42
N ARG A 439 4.01 -20.23 -18.24
CA ARG A 439 5.10 -21.17 -17.93
C ARG A 439 5.92 -20.70 -16.72
N ALA A 440 6.26 -19.42 -16.65
CA ALA A 440 7.03 -18.86 -15.54
C ALA A 440 6.29 -18.98 -14.21
N ALA A 441 4.99 -18.64 -14.18
CA ALA A 441 4.13 -18.82 -13.01
C ALA A 441 4.03 -20.29 -12.59
N THR A 442 3.83 -21.21 -13.55
CA THR A 442 3.76 -22.66 -13.27
C THR A 442 5.09 -23.17 -12.68
N ARG A 443 6.23 -22.75 -13.22
CA ARG A 443 7.56 -23.09 -12.69
C ARG A 443 7.85 -22.41 -11.35
N GLY A 444 7.26 -21.24 -11.12
CA GLY A 444 7.33 -20.49 -9.87
C GLY A 444 6.52 -21.10 -8.74
N ASN A 445 5.57 -22.00 -9.03
CA ASN A 445 4.82 -22.73 -8.01
C ASN A 445 5.70 -23.82 -7.37
N TYR A 446 6.61 -23.41 -6.48
CA TYR A 446 7.57 -24.31 -5.80
C TYR A 446 6.89 -25.40 -4.98
N GLN A 447 5.65 -25.19 -4.53
CA GLN A 447 4.83 -26.20 -3.81
C GLN A 447 3.81 -26.87 -4.75
N GLY A 448 4.09 -26.86 -6.06
CA GLY A 448 3.23 -27.45 -7.09
C GLY A 448 3.11 -28.98 -7.02
N ASP A 449 4.04 -29.66 -6.34
CA ASP A 449 3.97 -31.09 -6.03
C ASP A 449 2.87 -31.42 -5.00
N LEU A 450 2.55 -30.47 -4.11
CA LEU A 450 1.48 -30.58 -3.12
C LEU A 450 0.14 -30.04 -3.64
N HIS A 451 0.18 -28.91 -4.37
CA HIS A 451 -0.97 -28.25 -4.97
C HIS A 451 -0.62 -27.77 -6.39
N PRO A 452 -0.90 -28.56 -7.44
CA PRO A 452 -0.50 -28.28 -8.81
C PRO A 452 -1.38 -27.22 -9.51
N GLU A 453 -1.85 -26.23 -8.77
CA GLU A 453 -2.57 -25.07 -9.29
C GLU A 453 -1.86 -23.78 -8.83
N VAL A 454 -1.72 -22.80 -9.73
CA VAL A 454 -1.16 -21.48 -9.43
C VAL A 454 -2.20 -20.39 -9.65
N LEU A 455 -2.29 -19.43 -8.73
CA LEU A 455 -3.11 -18.24 -8.91
C LEU A 455 -2.36 -17.22 -9.78
N LEU A 456 -2.99 -16.77 -10.86
CA LEU A 456 -2.39 -15.86 -11.83
C LEU A 456 -3.30 -14.62 -12.03
N PRO A 457 -3.08 -13.54 -11.28
CA PRO A 457 -3.72 -12.25 -11.56
C PRO A 457 -3.40 -11.84 -12.99
N THR A 458 -4.42 -11.44 -13.75
CA THR A 458 -4.30 -11.19 -15.20
C THR A 458 -4.94 -9.86 -15.50
N GLY A 459 -4.22 -8.96 -16.16
CA GLY A 459 -4.66 -7.61 -16.50
C GLY A 459 -3.52 -6.60 -16.53
N TRP A 460 -3.82 -5.39 -16.97
CA TRP A 460 -2.94 -4.22 -16.85
C TRP A 460 -3.35 -3.41 -15.61
N GLY A 461 -2.41 -3.19 -14.70
CA GLY A 461 -2.58 -2.43 -13.46
C GLY A 461 -1.63 -1.23 -13.35
N ASP A 462 -1.40 -0.78 -12.11
CA ASP A 462 -0.61 0.42 -11.72
C ASP A 462 -1.09 1.68 -12.47
N GLY A 463 -2.41 1.78 -12.65
CA GLY A 463 -3.04 2.85 -13.42
C GLY A 463 -4.41 2.55 -13.99
N GLY A 464 -4.92 1.33 -13.79
CA GLY A 464 -6.25 0.92 -14.25
C GLY A 464 -6.24 0.33 -15.66
N GLY A 465 -7.42 0.24 -16.27
CA GLY A 465 -7.64 -0.37 -17.60
C GLY A 465 -8.00 -1.85 -17.51
N GLY A 466 -7.18 -2.64 -16.80
CA GLY A 466 -7.49 -4.03 -16.45
C GLY A 466 -7.31 -5.04 -17.58
N PRO A 467 -8.04 -6.17 -17.54
CA PRO A 467 -7.90 -7.27 -18.50
C PRO A 467 -8.48 -6.94 -19.87
N SER A 468 -7.85 -7.43 -20.95
CA SER A 468 -8.30 -7.19 -22.32
C SER A 468 -8.93 -8.42 -22.98
N ALA A 469 -9.61 -8.20 -24.11
CA ALA A 469 -10.15 -9.26 -24.96
C ALA A 469 -9.06 -10.25 -25.41
N ASP A 470 -7.87 -9.75 -25.75
CA ASP A 470 -6.73 -10.58 -26.14
C ASP A 470 -6.36 -11.58 -25.05
N MET A 471 -6.35 -11.17 -23.78
CA MET A 471 -6.05 -12.07 -22.66
C MET A 471 -7.07 -13.19 -22.53
N CYS A 472 -8.36 -12.89 -22.76
CA CYS A 472 -9.42 -13.90 -22.77
C CYS A 472 -9.26 -14.88 -23.94
N GLU A 473 -8.92 -14.38 -25.14
CA GLU A 473 -8.71 -15.23 -26.31
C GLU A 473 -7.47 -16.12 -26.17
N ARG A 474 -6.42 -15.62 -25.50
CA ARG A 474 -5.21 -16.39 -25.15
C ARG A 474 -5.53 -17.48 -24.13
N ALA A 475 -6.30 -17.18 -23.08
CA ALA A 475 -6.72 -18.15 -22.09
C ALA A 475 -7.42 -19.36 -22.74
N ARG A 476 -8.37 -19.13 -23.67
CA ARG A 476 -9.08 -20.21 -24.40
C ARG A 476 -8.14 -21.12 -25.21
N ARG A 477 -7.12 -20.53 -25.84
CA ARG A 477 -6.25 -21.20 -26.82
C ARG A 477 -5.06 -21.89 -26.19
N LEU A 478 -4.44 -21.26 -25.20
CA LEU A 478 -3.29 -21.82 -24.50
C LEU A 478 -3.69 -22.90 -23.48
N ASN A 479 -4.97 -22.95 -23.09
CA ASN A 479 -5.50 -23.95 -22.16
C ASN A 479 -5.12 -25.38 -22.56
N ALA A 480 -4.31 -26.02 -21.71
CA ALA A 480 -3.93 -27.42 -21.80
C ALA A 480 -3.28 -27.79 -23.16
N LEU A 481 -2.49 -26.91 -23.78
CA LEU A 481 -1.54 -27.34 -24.80
C LEU A 481 -0.44 -28.18 -24.14
N ARG A 482 0.09 -29.20 -24.83
CA ARG A 482 1.13 -30.08 -24.26
C ARG A 482 2.32 -29.29 -23.69
N GLY A 483 2.60 -29.45 -22.40
CA GLY A 483 3.65 -28.72 -21.70
C GLY A 483 3.27 -27.32 -21.18
N LEU A 484 2.00 -26.92 -21.35
CA LEU A 484 1.37 -25.78 -20.67
C LEU A 484 0.29 -26.31 -19.68
N PRO A 485 -0.02 -25.55 -18.62
CA PRO A 485 -1.05 -25.94 -17.66
C PRO A 485 -2.47 -25.85 -18.26
N ALA A 486 -3.44 -26.47 -17.58
CA ALA A 486 -4.85 -26.12 -17.76
C ALA A 486 -5.08 -24.66 -17.32
N LEU A 487 -5.81 -23.88 -18.11
CA LEU A 487 -6.12 -22.49 -17.81
C LEU A 487 -7.63 -22.36 -17.57
N GLN A 488 -8.01 -21.76 -16.44
CA GLN A 488 -9.40 -21.49 -16.10
C GLN A 488 -9.54 -20.12 -15.46
N TRP A 489 -10.60 -19.38 -15.83
CA TRP A 489 -10.96 -18.16 -15.12
C TRP A 489 -11.66 -18.50 -13.81
N ASP A 490 -11.17 -17.98 -12.71
CA ASP A 490 -11.71 -18.25 -11.38
C ASP A 490 -11.46 -17.09 -10.41
N GLN A 491 -12.07 -17.20 -9.23
CA GLN A 491 -11.96 -16.22 -8.16
C GLN A 491 -10.86 -16.58 -7.14
N PRO A 492 -10.16 -15.57 -6.56
CA PRO A 492 -9.15 -15.78 -5.53
C PRO A 492 -9.60 -16.66 -4.36
N GLU A 493 -10.79 -16.43 -3.80
CA GLU A 493 -11.26 -17.23 -2.65
C GLU A 493 -11.44 -18.72 -3.01
N ALA A 494 -11.92 -19.01 -4.22
CA ALA A 494 -12.10 -20.38 -4.71
C ALA A 494 -10.77 -21.12 -4.91
N PHE A 495 -9.72 -20.43 -5.36
CA PHE A 495 -8.36 -20.97 -5.41
C PHE A 495 -7.88 -21.35 -4.01
N PHE A 496 -8.04 -20.46 -3.02
CA PHE A 496 -7.60 -20.74 -1.65
C PHE A 496 -8.40 -21.87 -0.98
N ASP A 497 -9.70 -21.99 -1.27
CA ASP A 497 -10.52 -23.10 -0.79
C ASP A 497 -9.98 -24.45 -1.31
N ARG A 498 -9.43 -24.50 -2.54
CA ARG A 498 -8.77 -25.69 -3.10
C ARG A 498 -7.35 -25.92 -2.57
N LEU A 499 -6.64 -24.86 -2.20
CA LEU A 499 -5.32 -24.95 -1.57
C LEU A 499 -5.42 -25.42 -0.10
N ALA A 500 -6.46 -25.01 0.62
CA ALA A 500 -6.63 -25.24 2.05
C ALA A 500 -6.47 -26.70 2.53
N PRO A 501 -6.95 -27.74 1.82
CA PRO A 501 -6.72 -29.14 2.20
C PRO A 501 -5.24 -29.52 2.32
N THR A 502 -4.34 -28.79 1.65
CA THR A 502 -2.89 -29.06 1.67
C THR A 502 -2.16 -28.39 2.84
N ARG A 503 -2.83 -27.52 3.60
CA ARG A 503 -2.25 -26.64 4.63
C ARG A 503 -1.28 -27.35 5.58
N ALA A 504 -1.61 -28.55 6.04
CA ALA A 504 -0.80 -29.29 7.01
C ALA A 504 0.56 -29.78 6.45
N ARG A 505 0.73 -29.78 5.12
CA ARG A 505 1.95 -30.22 4.42
C ARG A 505 2.78 -29.04 3.88
N LEU A 506 2.25 -27.83 3.95
CA LEU A 506 2.93 -26.63 3.45
C LEU A 506 4.02 -26.16 4.42
N PRO A 507 5.08 -25.50 3.92
CA PRO A 507 6.09 -24.89 4.77
C PRO A 507 5.49 -23.76 5.61
N ILE A 508 6.14 -23.45 6.73
CA ILE A 508 5.77 -22.34 7.61
C ILE A 508 6.78 -21.21 7.44
N HIS A 509 6.29 -19.98 7.22
CA HIS A 509 7.09 -18.75 7.30
C HIS A 509 6.74 -18.04 8.60
N ASP A 510 7.73 -17.81 9.46
CA ASP A 510 7.57 -17.19 10.77
C ASP A 510 7.96 -15.71 10.78
N GLY A 511 7.17 -14.86 11.44
CA GLY A 511 7.48 -13.45 11.67
C GLY A 511 7.03 -12.52 10.55
N GLU A 512 7.76 -11.42 10.36
CA GLU A 512 7.49 -10.48 9.26
C GLU A 512 7.86 -11.07 7.90
N ILE A 513 7.22 -10.57 6.85
CA ILE A 513 7.69 -10.75 5.48
C ILE A 513 8.34 -9.43 5.08
N TYR A 514 9.63 -9.30 5.41
CA TYR A 514 10.43 -8.13 5.08
C TYR A 514 10.67 -8.05 3.57
N LEU A 515 10.33 -6.90 2.97
CA LEU A 515 10.68 -6.63 1.59
C LEU A 515 12.11 -6.12 1.53
N GLU A 516 12.96 -6.81 0.77
CA GLU A 516 14.36 -6.44 0.62
C GLU A 516 14.58 -5.36 -0.46
N TYR A 517 13.64 -4.40 -0.50
CA TYR A 517 13.53 -3.35 -1.49
C TYR A 517 12.68 -2.18 -0.95
N HIS A 518 12.70 -1.01 -1.61
CA HIS A 518 11.89 0.16 -1.25
C HIS A 518 12.07 0.68 0.20
N ARG A 519 13.29 0.59 0.75
CA ARG A 519 13.59 0.94 2.16
C ARG A 519 13.56 2.44 2.46
N GLY A 520 13.63 3.26 1.44
CA GLY A 520 13.58 4.73 1.50
C GLY A 520 12.24 5.30 1.92
N THR A 521 11.19 4.52 1.68
CA THR A 521 9.80 4.84 2.00
C THR A 521 9.54 5.09 3.49
N TYR A 522 10.42 4.61 4.37
CA TYR A 522 10.30 4.85 5.80
C TYR A 522 10.68 6.29 6.21
N THR A 523 11.41 7.02 5.36
CA THR A 523 12.00 8.32 5.71
C THR A 523 11.56 9.47 4.78
N THR A 524 11.40 9.23 3.48
CA THR A 524 11.02 10.28 2.51
C THR A 524 9.65 10.91 2.84
N GLN A 525 9.39 12.15 2.43
CA GLN A 525 8.16 12.89 2.70
C GLN A 525 7.85 12.97 4.20
N SER A 526 8.86 13.40 4.97
CA SER A 526 8.80 13.58 6.42
C SER A 526 7.58 14.41 6.89
N PRO A 527 7.18 15.52 6.22
CA PRO A 527 5.98 16.29 6.60
C PRO A 527 4.68 15.49 6.56
N VAL A 528 4.52 14.61 5.56
CA VAL A 528 3.30 13.78 5.39
C VAL A 528 3.18 12.78 6.53
N LYS A 529 4.28 12.11 6.85
CA LYS A 529 4.37 11.17 7.98
C LYS A 529 4.07 11.84 9.33
N SER A 530 4.51 13.08 9.52
CA SER A 530 4.21 13.89 10.70
C SER A 530 2.73 14.28 10.77
N ALA A 531 2.17 14.80 9.68
CA ALA A 531 0.76 15.19 9.60
C ALA A 531 -0.19 13.99 9.80
N PHE A 532 0.16 12.84 9.22
CA PHE A 532 -0.57 11.58 9.41
C PHE A 532 -0.57 11.17 10.89
N ARG A 533 0.59 11.19 11.55
CA ARG A 533 0.69 10.87 12.99
C ARG A 533 -0.10 11.86 13.85
N ALA A 534 -0.11 13.14 13.49
CA ALA A 534 -0.91 14.14 14.20
C ALA A 534 -2.40 13.81 14.14
N LEU A 535 -2.91 13.38 12.97
CA LEU A 535 -4.29 12.95 12.81
C LEU A 535 -4.61 11.69 13.63
N GLU A 536 -3.70 10.70 13.67
CA GLU A 536 -3.84 9.51 14.53
C GLU A 536 -4.09 9.90 16.00
N ARG A 537 -3.28 10.81 16.53
CA ARG A 537 -3.41 11.27 17.93
C ARG A 537 -4.69 12.07 18.16
N ALA A 538 -5.09 12.88 17.18
CA ALA A 538 -6.34 13.63 17.27
C ALA A 538 -7.56 12.69 17.31
N LEU A 539 -7.56 11.63 16.48
CA LEU A 539 -8.59 10.60 16.48
C LEU A 539 -8.60 9.79 17.79
N GLN A 540 -7.43 9.42 18.32
CA GLN A 540 -7.30 8.77 19.64
C GLN A 540 -7.94 9.63 20.74
N THR A 541 -7.60 10.91 20.73
CA THR A 541 -8.08 11.88 21.71
C THR A 541 -9.58 12.10 21.61
N ARG A 542 -10.10 12.21 20.38
CA ARG A 542 -11.54 12.35 20.11
C ARG A 542 -12.32 11.14 20.60
N GLU A 543 -11.89 9.93 20.27
CA GLU A 543 -12.56 8.71 20.71
C GLU A 543 -12.51 8.53 22.23
N ALA A 544 -11.38 8.80 22.87
CA ALA A 544 -11.27 8.77 24.32
C ALA A 544 -12.21 9.77 25.00
N ALA A 545 -12.35 10.98 24.46
CA ALA A 545 -13.30 11.97 24.97
C ALA A 545 -14.76 11.50 24.87
N LEU A 546 -15.12 10.80 23.78
CA LEU A 546 -16.46 10.21 23.61
C LEU A 546 -16.71 9.07 24.61
N VAL A 547 -15.70 8.23 24.87
CA VAL A 547 -15.78 7.14 25.87
C VAL A 547 -16.09 7.69 27.26
N VAL A 548 -15.38 8.72 27.72
CA VAL A 548 -15.56 9.25 29.09
C VAL A 548 -16.80 10.13 29.25
N THR A 549 -17.33 10.64 28.14
CA THR A 549 -18.56 11.44 28.13
C THR A 549 -19.79 10.62 27.75
N HIS A 550 -19.64 9.31 27.52
CA HIS A 550 -20.70 8.37 27.16
C HIS A 550 -21.45 8.74 25.87
N HIS A 551 -20.73 9.21 24.85
CA HIS A 551 -21.29 9.52 23.54
C HIS A 551 -20.91 8.47 22.49
N ALA A 552 -21.83 8.22 21.57
CA ALA A 552 -21.58 7.43 20.37
C ALA A 552 -20.69 8.22 19.37
N PRO A 553 -19.96 7.54 18.48
CA PRO A 553 -19.27 8.20 17.37
C PRO A 553 -20.27 8.94 16.45
N ASP A 554 -19.81 10.03 15.85
CA ASP A 554 -20.57 10.83 14.88
C ASP A 554 -20.00 10.67 13.46
N ALA A 555 -20.77 11.12 12.46
CA ALA A 555 -20.38 10.99 11.06
C ALA A 555 -19.10 11.77 10.71
N ALA A 556 -18.75 12.82 11.47
CA ALA A 556 -17.53 13.59 11.23
C ALA A 556 -16.28 12.81 11.68
N LEU A 557 -16.38 12.06 12.79
CA LEU A 557 -15.35 11.12 13.23
C LEU A 557 -15.21 9.95 12.24
N ASP A 558 -16.33 9.37 11.80
CA ASP A 558 -16.31 8.27 10.81
C ASP A 558 -15.63 8.70 9.50
N HIS A 559 -15.98 9.88 9.00
CA HIS A 559 -15.33 10.47 7.82
C HIS A 559 -13.83 10.71 8.04
N ALA A 560 -13.42 11.24 9.19
CA ALA A 560 -12.01 11.47 9.49
C ALA A 560 -11.22 10.16 9.55
N TRP A 561 -11.80 9.08 10.07
CA TRP A 561 -11.20 7.74 10.01
C TRP A 561 -11.09 7.20 8.58
N GLN A 562 -12.12 7.35 7.76
CA GLN A 562 -12.07 6.94 6.36
C GLN A 562 -10.96 7.67 5.58
N ARG A 563 -10.82 8.99 5.79
CA ARG A 563 -9.77 9.80 5.15
C ARG A 563 -8.38 9.49 5.68
N MET A 564 -8.24 9.25 6.98
CA MET A 564 -6.98 8.76 7.56
C MET A 564 -6.58 7.41 6.95
N VAL A 565 -7.50 6.45 6.84
CA VAL A 565 -7.23 5.15 6.23
C VAL A 565 -6.92 5.28 4.74
N PHE A 566 -7.56 6.20 4.02
CA PHE A 566 -7.18 6.52 2.65
C PHE A 566 -5.73 7.00 2.55
N ALA A 567 -5.29 7.88 3.46
CA ALA A 567 -3.90 8.33 3.52
C ALA A 567 -2.90 7.21 3.89
N GLN A 568 -3.36 6.05 4.37
CA GLN A 568 -2.51 4.87 4.56
C GLN A 568 -2.17 4.16 3.25
N PHE A 569 -2.74 4.55 2.12
CA PHE A 569 -2.48 3.92 0.83
C PHE A 569 -0.98 3.76 0.58
N HIS A 570 -0.57 2.62 0.00
CA HIS A 570 0.84 2.24 -0.10
C HIS A 570 1.69 3.17 -0.99
N ASP A 571 1.09 4.07 -1.76
CA ASP A 571 1.81 5.16 -2.44
C ASP A 571 1.60 6.56 -1.86
N PHE A 572 0.80 6.68 -0.79
CA PHE A 572 0.58 7.93 -0.07
C PHE A 572 1.56 8.07 1.10
N ILE A 573 1.34 7.37 2.21
CA ILE A 573 2.16 7.54 3.43
C ILE A 573 3.62 7.11 3.26
N PRO A 574 3.96 6.13 2.40
CA PRO A 574 5.35 5.82 2.05
C PRO A 574 6.10 7.00 1.42
N GLY A 575 5.41 7.97 0.86
CA GLY A 575 6.02 9.16 0.28
C GLY A 575 6.48 8.96 -1.17
N SER A 576 5.77 8.08 -1.90
CA SER A 576 6.08 7.64 -3.27
C SER A 576 5.13 8.18 -4.36
N GLY A 577 4.23 9.10 -4.04
CA GLY A 577 3.43 9.86 -5.01
C GLY A 577 4.08 11.16 -5.53
N ILE A 578 3.49 11.73 -6.58
CA ILE A 578 3.86 13.04 -7.17
C ILE A 578 3.53 14.22 -6.23
N PRO A 579 4.08 15.43 -6.50
CA PRO A 579 3.82 16.62 -5.68
C PRO A 579 2.32 16.94 -5.45
N GLU A 580 1.45 16.70 -6.43
CA GLU A 580 -0.01 16.93 -6.34
C GLU A 580 -0.67 16.14 -5.23
N VAL A 581 -0.24 14.90 -4.99
CA VAL A 581 -0.77 14.05 -3.92
C VAL A 581 -0.57 14.73 -2.56
N TYR A 582 0.60 15.32 -2.32
CA TYR A 582 0.91 15.97 -1.04
C TYR A 582 0.37 17.39 -0.96
N ALA A 583 0.30 18.10 -2.09
CA ALA A 583 -0.31 19.42 -2.15
C ALA A 583 -1.81 19.39 -1.78
N GLU A 584 -2.51 18.30 -2.11
CA GLU A 584 -3.91 18.06 -1.71
C GLU A 584 -3.99 17.43 -0.31
N GLY A 585 -3.15 16.43 -0.02
CA GLY A 585 -3.22 15.62 1.19
C GLY A 585 -2.80 16.34 2.48
N LEU A 586 -1.71 17.13 2.47
CA LEU A 586 -1.21 17.79 3.68
C LEU A 586 -2.22 18.77 4.28
N PRO A 587 -2.86 19.67 3.51
CA PRO A 587 -3.91 20.54 4.04
C PRO A 587 -5.11 19.78 4.60
N GLU A 588 -5.52 18.68 3.95
CA GLU A 588 -6.64 17.85 4.43
C GLU A 588 -6.31 17.23 5.79
N LEU A 589 -5.16 16.57 5.92
CA LEU A 589 -4.72 15.95 7.17
C LEU A 589 -4.62 16.97 8.31
N ALA A 590 -4.09 18.17 8.03
CA ALA A 590 -4.01 19.25 9.00
C ALA A 590 -5.40 19.77 9.41
N HIS A 591 -6.31 19.94 8.44
CA HIS A 591 -7.68 20.37 8.71
C HIS A 591 -8.44 19.37 9.59
N LEU A 592 -8.39 18.08 9.24
CA LEU A 592 -9.02 17.01 10.01
C LEU A 592 -8.42 16.92 11.42
N THR A 593 -7.09 17.07 11.55
CA THR A 593 -6.42 17.10 12.87
C THR A 593 -6.98 18.22 13.75
N ALA A 594 -7.07 19.43 13.20
CA ALA A 594 -7.61 20.58 13.93
C ALA A 594 -9.09 20.39 14.29
N GLN A 595 -9.90 19.90 13.35
CA GLN A 595 -11.32 19.63 13.55
C GLN A 595 -11.55 18.61 14.66
N GLN A 596 -10.86 17.46 14.62
CA GLN A 596 -11.04 16.40 15.61
C GLN A 596 -10.50 16.77 16.98
N SER A 597 -9.40 17.54 17.04
CA SER A 597 -8.87 18.08 18.30
C SER A 597 -9.85 19.06 18.96
N ALA A 598 -10.43 19.99 18.18
CA ALA A 598 -11.44 20.92 18.67
C ALA A 598 -12.72 20.20 19.11
N ALA A 599 -13.16 19.19 18.33
CA ALA A 599 -14.30 18.37 18.69
C ALA A 599 -14.06 17.60 20.00
N ALA A 600 -12.86 17.06 20.23
CA ALA A 600 -12.51 16.40 21.48
C ALA A 600 -12.66 17.33 22.70
N VAL A 601 -12.17 18.58 22.61
CA VAL A 601 -12.38 19.61 23.64
C VAL A 601 -13.86 19.89 23.85
N ALA A 602 -14.61 20.06 22.75
CA ALA A 602 -16.05 20.35 22.80
C ALA A 602 -16.86 19.22 23.46
N SER A 603 -16.50 17.96 23.26
CA SER A 603 -17.16 16.83 23.92
C SER A 603 -16.91 16.76 25.42
N LEU A 604 -15.76 17.24 25.89
CA LEU A 604 -15.44 17.29 27.32
C LEU A 604 -16.13 18.49 28.03
N ALA A 605 -16.41 19.55 27.28
CA ALA A 605 -17.06 20.76 27.78
C ALA A 605 -18.60 20.57 27.98
N PRO A 606 -19.25 21.34 28.87
CA PRO A 606 -20.69 21.31 29.01
C PRO A 606 -21.39 21.82 27.74
N PRO A 607 -22.58 21.31 27.39
CA PRO A 607 -23.31 21.74 26.20
C PRO A 607 -23.72 23.22 26.29
N PRO A 608 -23.68 23.97 25.16
CA PRO A 608 -23.91 25.41 25.14
C PRO A 608 -25.34 25.83 25.55
N SER A 609 -26.31 24.91 25.48
CA SER A 609 -27.71 25.15 25.87
C SER A 609 -27.93 25.19 27.39
N ARG A 610 -26.93 24.83 28.19
CA ARG A 610 -27.01 24.79 29.65
C ARG A 610 -26.19 25.94 30.23
N LYS A 611 -26.84 27.04 30.64
CA LYS A 611 -26.15 28.08 31.45
C LYS A 611 -25.53 27.39 32.67
N PRO A 612 -24.23 27.55 32.95
CA PRO A 612 -23.59 26.92 34.09
C PRO A 612 -24.27 27.41 35.37
N SER A 613 -25.06 26.54 36.02
CA SER A 613 -25.84 26.89 37.21
C SER A 613 -25.01 26.80 38.50
N SER A 614 -23.70 26.50 38.41
CA SER A 614 -22.78 26.42 39.54
C SER A 614 -21.32 26.64 39.12
N ALA A 615 -20.47 27.04 40.06
CA ALA A 615 -19.01 27.16 39.87
C ALA A 615 -18.33 25.85 39.47
N ALA A 616 -18.94 24.69 39.75
CA ALA A 616 -18.44 23.37 39.33
C ALA A 616 -18.59 23.12 37.81
N ALA A 617 -19.46 23.85 37.12
CA ALA A 617 -19.66 23.75 35.67
C ALA A 617 -18.69 24.64 34.86
N SER A 618 -17.82 25.41 35.53
CA SER A 618 -16.84 26.32 34.93
C SER A 618 -15.40 26.08 35.42
N ALA A 619 -15.09 24.89 35.92
CA ALA A 619 -13.76 24.58 36.46
C ALA A 619 -12.76 24.27 35.33
N ALA A 620 -11.52 24.75 35.47
CA ALA A 620 -10.44 24.38 34.57
C ALA A 620 -9.98 22.94 34.85
N CYS A 621 -10.06 22.09 33.83
CA CYS A 621 -9.75 20.68 33.91
C CYS A 621 -8.70 20.27 32.87
N VAL A 622 -8.07 19.12 33.13
CA VAL A 622 -7.12 18.48 32.22
C VAL A 622 -7.49 17.02 32.03
N PHE A 623 -7.55 16.57 30.79
CA PHE A 623 -7.92 15.22 30.40
C PHE A 623 -6.70 14.45 29.91
N ASN A 624 -6.53 13.24 30.42
CA ASN A 624 -5.62 12.24 29.87
C ASN A 624 -6.38 11.34 28.88
N PRO A 625 -6.12 11.48 27.56
CA PRO A 625 -6.82 10.70 26.55
C PRO A 625 -6.31 9.26 26.41
N LEU A 626 -5.24 8.88 27.13
CA LEU A 626 -4.65 7.57 27.01
C LEU A 626 -5.23 6.59 28.03
N PRO A 627 -5.38 5.30 27.70
CA PRO A 627 -5.66 4.25 28.67
C PRO A 627 -4.41 3.86 29.49
N LEU A 628 -3.47 4.79 29.66
CA LEU A 628 -2.27 4.67 30.46
C LEU A 628 -2.27 5.79 31.50
N ALA A 629 -1.96 5.45 32.75
CA ALA A 629 -1.60 6.46 33.73
C ALA A 629 -0.31 7.16 33.28
N ARG A 630 -0.19 8.46 33.57
CA ARG A 630 1.03 9.21 33.25
C ARG A 630 1.29 10.33 34.24
N THR A 631 2.50 10.84 34.19
CA THR A 631 2.89 12.07 34.87
C THR A 631 3.17 13.13 33.83
N CYS A 632 2.69 14.36 34.06
CA CYS A 632 2.97 15.49 33.18
C CYS A 632 3.24 16.77 33.98
N VAL A 633 3.94 17.72 33.37
CA VAL A 633 4.16 19.06 33.94
C VAL A 633 3.00 19.97 33.53
N LEU A 634 2.24 20.46 34.50
CA LEU A 634 1.11 21.38 34.30
C LEU A 634 1.29 22.59 35.19
N ASP A 635 1.39 23.78 34.58
CA ASP A 635 1.57 25.06 35.28
C ASP A 635 2.74 25.02 36.28
N GLY A 636 3.87 24.41 35.86
CA GLY A 636 5.08 24.23 36.67
C GLY A 636 5.00 23.14 37.74
N ARG A 637 3.87 22.44 37.88
CA ARG A 637 3.67 21.36 38.86
C ARG A 637 3.71 20.00 38.19
N VAL A 638 4.30 19.01 38.86
CA VAL A 638 4.32 17.63 38.40
C VAL A 638 3.05 16.93 38.85
N VAL A 639 2.17 16.58 37.92
CA VAL A 639 0.84 16.06 38.22
C VAL A 639 0.68 14.65 37.64
N PRO A 640 0.29 13.64 38.45
CA PRO A 640 -0.14 12.36 37.95
C PRO A 640 -1.58 12.47 37.40
N LEU A 641 -1.80 11.91 36.22
CA LEU A 641 -3.11 11.80 35.59
C LEU A 641 -3.49 10.32 35.46
N PRO A 642 -4.65 9.90 36.02
CA PRO A 642 -5.18 8.56 35.81
C PRO A 642 -5.47 8.28 34.33
N PRO A 643 -5.56 7.01 33.91
CA PRO A 643 -5.94 6.66 32.54
C PRO A 643 -7.38 7.13 32.24
N LEU A 644 -7.61 7.65 31.03
CA LEU A 644 -8.93 8.07 30.55
C LEU A 644 -9.71 8.90 31.59
N ALA A 645 -9.06 9.92 32.15
CA ALA A 645 -9.63 10.73 33.22
C ALA A 645 -9.39 12.23 33.01
N GLY A 646 -10.43 13.01 33.27
CA GLY A 646 -10.44 14.46 33.33
C GLY A 646 -10.43 14.91 34.78
N VAL A 647 -9.37 15.56 35.23
CA VAL A 647 -9.21 16.02 36.61
C VAL A 647 -9.28 17.54 36.69
N ARG A 648 -9.83 18.09 37.77
CA ARG A 648 -9.78 19.53 38.03
C ARG A 648 -8.34 19.93 38.32
N LEU A 649 -7.85 20.99 37.68
CA LEU A 649 -6.48 21.49 37.89
C LEU A 649 -6.22 21.97 39.32
N ALA A 650 -7.27 22.39 40.03
CA ALA A 650 -7.20 22.79 41.43
C ALA A 650 -7.01 21.59 42.39
N ASP A 651 -7.54 20.42 42.01
CA ASP A 651 -7.53 19.21 42.85
C ASP A 651 -6.39 18.26 42.49
N ALA A 652 -5.73 18.50 41.36
CA ALA A 652 -4.58 17.76 40.90
C ALA A 652 -3.43 17.88 41.92
N ALA A 653 -3.27 16.83 42.73
CA ALA A 653 -2.21 16.75 43.72
C ALA A 653 -0.84 16.71 43.01
N ALA A 654 -0.02 17.74 43.25
CA ALA A 654 1.33 17.77 42.74
C ALA A 654 2.21 16.79 43.52
N ILE A 655 3.07 16.05 42.81
CA ILE A 655 4.11 15.24 43.43
C ILE A 655 5.42 16.03 43.48
N ALA A 656 6.19 15.84 44.55
CA ALA A 656 7.52 16.42 44.65
C ALA A 656 8.46 15.72 43.66
N ALA A 657 9.18 16.51 42.87
CA ALA A 657 10.23 16.02 41.98
C ALA A 657 11.40 17.00 42.03
N PRO A 658 12.65 16.52 41.94
CA PRO A 658 13.78 17.41 41.80
C PRO A 658 13.61 18.32 40.56
N PRO A 659 13.98 19.61 40.66
CA PRO A 659 13.95 20.49 39.49
C PRO A 659 14.96 20.02 38.45
N VAL A 660 14.73 20.41 37.21
CA VAL A 660 15.72 20.23 36.14
C VAL A 660 16.85 21.23 36.36
N ALA A 661 18.08 20.74 36.32
CA ALA A 661 19.28 21.54 36.46
C ALA A 661 20.18 21.34 35.24
N ALA A 662 20.49 22.43 34.55
CA ALA A 662 21.43 22.47 33.44
C ALA A 662 22.64 23.32 33.82
N SER A 663 23.85 22.78 33.65
CA SER A 663 25.08 23.53 33.96
C SER A 663 26.24 23.08 33.08
N GLY A 664 26.93 24.04 32.49
CA GLY A 664 28.02 23.80 31.54
C GLY A 664 27.57 22.94 30.36
N ARG A 665 27.90 21.65 30.41
CA ARG A 665 27.56 20.64 29.38
C ARG A 665 26.77 19.46 29.92
N SER A 666 26.16 19.61 31.09
CA SER A 666 25.41 18.55 31.76
C SER A 666 23.99 19.01 32.10
N LEU A 667 23.07 18.05 32.08
CA LEU A 667 21.65 18.24 32.34
C LEU A 667 21.16 17.11 33.25
N THR A 668 20.42 17.42 34.31
CA THR A 668 19.86 16.40 35.23
C THR A 668 18.50 16.78 35.81
N ASN A 669 17.65 15.78 36.09
CA ASN A 669 16.41 15.93 36.86
C ASN A 669 16.39 15.01 38.11
N GLY A 670 17.56 14.54 38.54
CA GLY A 670 17.73 13.57 39.63
C GLY A 670 17.54 12.11 39.25
N ARG A 671 16.77 11.80 38.19
CA ARG A 671 16.64 10.44 37.63
C ARG A 671 17.54 10.23 36.43
N VAL A 672 17.51 11.17 35.51
CA VAL A 672 18.31 11.20 34.29
C VAL A 672 19.42 12.22 34.46
N THR A 673 20.64 11.86 34.06
CA THR A 673 21.77 12.76 33.92
C THR A 673 22.42 12.55 32.57
N ALA A 674 22.41 13.59 31.73
CA ALA A 674 23.02 13.60 30.42
C ALA A 674 24.22 14.54 30.39
N ARG A 675 25.28 14.16 29.65
CA ARG A 675 26.48 14.99 29.48
C ARG A 675 26.93 15.04 28.02
N LEU A 676 27.17 16.24 27.53
CA LEU A 676 27.70 16.50 26.20
C LEU A 676 29.23 16.61 26.21
N ASP A 677 29.89 16.12 25.16
CA ASP A 677 31.32 16.35 24.94
C ASP A 677 31.61 17.80 24.50
N ARG A 678 32.88 18.13 24.22
CA ARG A 678 33.27 19.50 23.82
C ARG A 678 32.75 19.88 22.43
N SER A 679 32.31 18.90 21.65
CA SER A 679 31.79 19.06 20.29
C SER A 679 30.25 19.04 20.26
N GLY A 680 29.59 19.05 21.42
CA GLY A 680 28.14 19.06 21.56
C GLY A 680 27.46 17.70 21.34
N ARG A 681 28.20 16.59 21.36
CA ARG A 681 27.66 15.24 21.20
C ARG A 681 27.30 14.62 22.54
N LEU A 682 26.20 13.87 22.62
CA LEU A 682 25.83 13.12 23.82
C LEU A 682 26.88 12.04 24.10
N ALA A 683 27.61 12.18 25.21
CA ALA A 683 28.77 11.34 25.52
C ALA A 683 28.59 10.48 26.78
N ALA A 684 27.61 10.81 27.62
CA ALA A 684 27.21 9.96 28.75
C ALA A 684 25.73 10.20 29.06
N LEU A 685 25.05 9.12 29.45
CA LEU A 685 23.66 9.12 29.92
C LEU A 685 23.56 8.16 31.10
N THR A 686 23.03 8.63 32.21
CA THR A 686 22.71 7.82 33.40
C THR A 686 21.22 7.93 33.65
N ILE A 687 20.53 6.82 33.83
CA ILE A 687 19.08 6.76 34.09
C ILE A 687 18.85 5.88 35.31
N ASP A 688 18.18 6.42 36.32
CA ASP A 688 17.89 5.76 37.60
C ASP A 688 19.16 5.12 38.22
N GLY A 689 20.25 5.89 38.19
CA GLY A 689 21.55 5.51 38.74
C GLY A 689 22.37 4.54 37.87
N ARG A 690 21.86 4.10 36.72
CA ARG A 690 22.57 3.18 35.81
C ARG A 690 23.12 3.92 34.60
N ALA A 691 24.41 3.76 34.33
CA ALA A 691 25.03 4.34 33.13
C ALA A 691 24.67 3.51 31.89
N VAL A 692 24.32 4.20 30.81
CA VAL A 692 24.23 3.62 29.47
C VAL A 692 25.66 3.40 28.96
N ASP A 693 25.96 2.19 28.52
CA ASP A 693 27.30 1.81 28.06
C ASP A 693 27.54 2.23 26.60
N PHE A 694 27.82 3.52 26.40
CA PHE A 694 28.21 4.07 25.11
C PHE A 694 29.62 3.61 24.71
N SER A 695 29.77 3.09 23.49
CA SER A 695 31.08 2.78 22.90
C SER A 695 31.73 4.02 22.29
N ALA A 696 30.93 5.01 21.89
CA ALA A 696 31.35 6.34 21.45
C ALA A 696 30.21 7.38 21.66
N PRO A 697 30.49 8.69 21.67
CA PRO A 697 29.45 9.71 21.71
C PRO A 697 28.48 9.60 20.52
N ALA A 698 27.23 9.98 20.74
CA ALA A 698 26.20 10.01 19.70
C ALA A 698 26.60 10.93 18.54
N GLU A 699 26.25 10.56 17.31
CA GLU A 699 26.82 11.15 16.12
C GLU A 699 25.79 11.40 15.02
N LEU A 700 25.86 12.56 14.37
CA LEU A 700 25.12 12.84 13.15
C LEU A 700 25.98 12.44 11.95
N VAL A 701 25.40 11.72 11.01
CA VAL A 701 26.10 11.23 9.81
C VAL A 701 25.28 11.58 8.57
N LEU A 702 25.93 12.17 7.58
CA LEU A 702 25.38 12.41 6.26
C LEU A 702 25.75 11.26 5.34
N TYR A 703 24.77 10.74 4.60
CA TYR A 703 24.95 9.67 3.63
C TYR A 703 24.55 10.16 2.24
N PRO A 704 25.35 9.91 1.20
CA PRO A 704 24.92 10.19 -0.17
C PRO A 704 23.79 9.25 -0.57
N GLU A 705 22.81 9.79 -1.29
CA GLU A 705 21.61 9.10 -1.71
C GLU A 705 21.51 9.11 -3.24
N GLN A 706 22.02 8.05 -3.85
CA GLN A 706 21.97 7.83 -5.30
C GLN A 706 21.58 6.37 -5.54
N PRO A 707 20.32 5.99 -5.23
CA PRO A 707 19.87 4.62 -5.45
C PRO A 707 19.86 4.28 -6.95
N ALA A 708 20.05 3.00 -7.26
CA ALA A 708 20.21 2.55 -8.64
C ALA A 708 18.95 2.68 -9.52
N ASN A 709 17.75 2.55 -8.95
CA ASN A 709 16.51 2.42 -9.71
C ASN A 709 15.46 3.49 -9.37
N PHE A 710 15.09 3.65 -8.10
CA PHE A 710 13.95 4.49 -7.71
C PHE A 710 14.31 5.40 -6.53
N GLY A 711 14.47 6.70 -6.79
CA GLY A 711 14.94 7.70 -5.81
C GLY A 711 14.15 7.70 -4.49
N PRO A 712 12.85 8.07 -4.53
CA PRO A 712 12.00 8.14 -3.34
C PRO A 712 11.82 6.81 -2.61
N TRP A 713 11.90 5.69 -3.33
CA TRP A 713 11.64 4.36 -2.77
C TRP A 713 12.87 3.74 -2.13
N ASP A 714 14.07 3.87 -2.71
CA ASP A 714 15.20 3.00 -2.37
C ASP A 714 16.26 3.65 -1.46
N ILE A 715 16.96 2.78 -0.72
CA ILE A 715 18.25 3.08 -0.10
C ILE A 715 19.17 1.92 -0.41
N ASP A 716 20.21 2.17 -1.19
CA ASP A 716 21.17 1.13 -1.55
C ASP A 716 22.14 0.85 -0.41
N ARG A 717 22.52 -0.43 -0.29
CA ARG A 717 23.44 -0.90 0.75
C ARG A 717 24.77 -0.17 0.75
N HIS A 718 25.26 0.24 -0.42
CA HIS A 718 26.53 0.94 -0.57
C HIS A 718 26.54 2.34 0.05
N SER A 719 25.41 3.05 0.06
CA SER A 719 25.31 4.39 0.68
C SER A 719 25.83 4.40 2.11
N PHE A 720 25.55 3.33 2.88
CA PHE A 720 25.99 3.21 4.27
C PHE A 720 27.50 3.08 4.47
N SER A 721 28.25 2.67 3.43
CA SER A 721 29.71 2.63 3.46
C SER A 721 30.34 4.01 3.20
N LEU A 722 29.56 4.99 2.74
CA LEU A 722 30.01 6.33 2.36
C LEU A 722 29.64 7.42 3.38
N GLY A 723 29.19 7.01 4.57
CA GLY A 723 28.76 7.94 5.62
C GLY A 723 29.85 8.92 6.04
N GLN A 724 29.51 10.19 6.12
CA GLN A 724 30.38 11.27 6.58
C GLN A 724 29.87 11.82 7.91
N PRO A 725 30.55 11.52 9.04
CA PRO A 725 30.24 12.14 10.31
C PRO A 725 30.30 13.66 10.24
N VAL A 726 29.34 14.33 10.86
CA VAL A 726 29.32 15.79 10.93
C VAL A 726 30.39 16.27 11.92
N ARG A 727 31.42 16.96 11.41
CA ARG A 727 32.58 17.45 12.17
C ARG A 727 32.69 18.97 12.26
N THR A 728 31.71 19.69 11.70
CA THR A 728 31.66 21.16 11.75
C THR A 728 31.68 21.69 13.19
N PRO A 729 32.24 22.88 13.44
CA PRO A 729 32.18 23.51 14.77
C PRO A 729 30.73 23.64 15.26
N ALA A 730 30.51 23.46 16.55
CA ALA A 730 29.23 23.71 17.20
C ALA A 730 29.35 24.80 18.25
N THR A 731 28.28 25.58 18.41
CA THR A 731 28.05 26.38 19.60
C THR A 731 27.17 25.58 20.57
N LEU A 732 27.45 25.73 21.86
CA LEU A 732 26.68 25.12 22.94
C LEU A 732 26.24 26.23 23.88
N GLU A 733 24.94 26.33 24.09
CA GLU A 733 24.32 27.34 24.94
C GLU A 733 23.31 26.70 25.89
N LEU A 734 23.07 27.38 27.02
CA LEU A 734 21.97 27.07 27.92
C LEU A 734 20.77 27.92 27.51
N ASP A 735 19.63 27.28 27.30
CA ASP A 735 18.35 27.96 27.06
C ASP A 735 17.35 27.51 28.13
N GLY A 736 17.28 28.29 29.21
CA GLY A 736 16.60 27.91 30.43
C GLY A 736 17.27 26.68 31.06
N ASP A 737 16.51 25.60 31.16
CA ASP A 737 16.93 24.30 31.70
C ASP A 737 17.29 23.29 30.59
N ALA A 738 17.48 23.74 29.35
CA ALA A 738 17.88 22.90 28.22
C ALA A 738 19.31 23.20 27.75
N LEU A 739 19.95 22.20 27.14
CA LEU A 739 21.21 22.35 26.40
C LEU A 739 20.91 22.43 24.91
N VAL A 740 21.30 23.53 24.27
CA VAL A 740 21.11 23.73 22.83
C VAL A 740 22.45 23.70 22.12
N VAL A 741 22.57 22.83 21.11
CA VAL A 741 23.75 22.69 20.27
C VAL A 741 23.41 23.10 18.85
N ARG A 742 24.09 24.13 18.32
CA ARG A 742 23.88 24.60 16.95
C ARG A 742 25.12 24.36 16.11
N ARG A 743 24.94 23.85 14.89
CA ARG A 743 26.02 23.72 13.91
C ARG A 743 25.50 23.67 12.48
N ARG A 744 26.42 23.87 11.53
CA ARG A 744 26.20 23.49 10.13
C ARG A 744 26.27 21.96 10.00
N LEU A 745 25.55 21.37 9.04
CA LEU A 745 25.66 19.94 8.75
C LEU A 745 26.63 19.73 7.58
N GLY A 746 26.12 19.89 6.36
CA GLY A 746 26.85 19.80 5.11
C GLY A 746 27.13 21.18 4.54
N ARG A 747 26.80 21.36 3.25
CA ARG A 747 27.11 22.59 2.51
C ARG A 747 26.10 23.70 2.76
N ALA A 748 24.83 23.35 2.93
CA ALA A 748 23.72 24.29 2.93
C ALA A 748 22.81 24.20 4.16
N SER A 749 22.90 23.12 4.94
CA SER A 749 21.97 22.86 6.05
C SER A 749 22.51 23.26 7.41
N THR A 750 21.60 23.63 8.32
CA THR A 750 21.91 23.90 9.73
C THR A 750 20.99 23.13 10.66
N ILE A 751 21.48 22.84 11.87
CA ILE A 751 20.75 22.07 12.87
C ILE A 751 20.88 22.73 14.24
N ALA A 752 19.80 22.66 15.02
CA ALA A 752 19.79 22.94 16.44
C ALA A 752 19.24 21.72 17.19
N LEU A 753 20.09 21.12 18.03
CA LEU A 753 19.75 20.01 18.91
C LEU A 753 19.44 20.57 20.30
N ARG A 754 18.18 20.52 20.73
CA ARG A 754 17.77 20.90 22.09
C ARG A 754 17.59 19.64 22.92
N TYR A 755 18.50 19.41 23.86
CA TYR A 755 18.39 18.36 24.88
C TYR A 755 17.70 18.94 26.11
N TRP A 756 16.63 18.31 26.56
CA TRP A 756 15.84 18.78 27.69
C TRP A 756 15.28 17.62 28.52
N LEU A 757 14.86 17.92 29.75
CA LEU A 757 14.25 16.96 30.67
C LEU A 757 12.95 17.53 31.20
N GLU A 758 12.03 16.65 31.58
CA GLU A 758 10.91 17.00 32.44
C GLU A 758 11.21 16.51 33.86
N PRO A 759 10.78 17.22 34.91
CA PRO A 759 10.81 16.69 36.27
C PRO A 759 10.14 15.31 36.36
N ALA A 760 10.72 14.41 37.16
CA ALA A 760 10.29 13.02 37.38
C ALA A 760 10.33 12.06 36.15
N ALA A 761 10.59 12.55 34.94
CA ALA A 761 10.71 11.71 33.75
C ALA A 761 11.98 10.83 33.78
N SER A 762 11.88 9.62 33.21
CA SER A 762 12.98 8.64 33.09
C SER A 762 13.68 8.67 31.72
N VAL A 763 13.39 9.69 30.91
CA VAL A 763 13.93 9.82 29.54
C VAL A 763 14.60 11.17 29.32
N LEU A 764 15.63 11.18 28.48
CA LEU A 764 16.21 12.39 27.89
C LEU A 764 15.39 12.77 26.66
N ARG A 765 14.85 13.98 26.60
CA ARG A 765 14.16 14.50 25.41
C ARG A 765 15.15 15.20 24.48
N LEU A 766 14.93 15.04 23.18
CA LEU A 766 15.68 15.70 22.13
C LEU A 766 14.71 16.27 21.09
N THR A 767 14.73 17.59 20.95
CA THR A 767 14.10 18.30 19.84
C THR A 767 15.18 18.67 18.83
N ILE A 768 15.00 18.27 17.58
CA ILE A 768 15.87 18.61 16.47
C ILE A 768 15.15 19.62 15.59
N ASP A 769 15.62 20.86 15.58
CA ASP A 769 15.18 21.90 14.64
C ASP A 769 16.19 21.97 13.50
N LEU A 770 15.75 21.58 12.31
CA LEU A 770 16.60 21.36 11.15
C LEU A 770 16.16 22.27 10.02
N ASP A 771 17.09 23.06 9.49
CA ASP A 771 16.94 23.77 8.23
C ASP A 771 17.67 22.97 7.14
N TRP A 772 16.93 22.15 6.40
CA TRP A 772 17.45 21.11 5.50
C TRP A 772 17.48 21.58 4.05
N HIS A 773 18.69 21.64 3.50
CA HIS A 773 18.98 22.07 2.14
C HIS A 773 20.06 21.23 1.45
N GLU A 774 20.41 20.05 1.99
CA GLU A 774 21.25 19.12 1.24
C GLU A 774 20.43 18.46 0.12
N GLU A 775 21.10 18.14 -0.98
CA GLU A 775 20.56 17.48 -2.16
C GLU A 775 21.09 16.04 -2.21
N ASP A 776 20.26 15.07 -2.61
CA ASP A 776 20.64 13.65 -2.70
C ASP A 776 21.42 13.16 -1.46
N THR A 777 20.88 13.50 -0.29
CA THR A 777 21.54 13.21 0.99
C THR A 777 20.52 12.72 2.00
N MET A 778 20.94 11.80 2.85
CA MET A 778 20.19 11.35 4.04
C MET A 778 20.96 11.72 5.31
N LEU A 779 20.25 12.25 6.30
CA LEU A 779 20.79 12.50 7.64
C LEU A 779 20.34 11.39 8.59
N ARG A 780 21.30 10.81 9.32
CA ARG A 780 21.02 9.87 10.42
C ARG A 780 21.63 10.32 11.74
N TRP A 781 21.02 9.86 12.82
CA TRP A 781 21.57 9.97 14.17
C TRP A 781 21.93 8.58 14.72
N HIS A 782 23.20 8.40 15.02
CA HIS A 782 23.79 7.17 15.53
C HIS A 782 24.01 7.23 17.05
N LEU A 783 23.71 6.12 17.71
CA LEU A 783 23.87 5.89 19.14
C LEU A 783 24.75 4.65 19.35
N PRO A 784 26.09 4.79 19.31
CA PRO A 784 27.00 3.68 19.46
C PRO A 784 27.04 3.17 20.91
N THR A 785 26.53 1.96 21.14
CA THR A 785 26.57 1.31 22.46
C THR A 785 27.42 0.03 22.45
N ARG A 786 27.64 -0.58 23.61
CA ARG A 786 28.17 -1.94 23.74
C ARG A 786 27.08 -3.00 23.84
N TYR A 787 25.81 -2.62 23.70
CA TYR A 787 24.66 -3.52 23.72
C TYR A 787 24.49 -4.26 22.38
N ALA A 788 25.39 -5.22 22.14
CA ALA A 788 25.49 -5.97 20.90
C ALA A 788 24.98 -7.41 21.04
N ALA A 789 23.77 -7.58 21.59
CA ALA A 789 23.05 -8.86 21.55
C ALA A 789 22.91 -9.42 20.11
N ARG A 790 22.34 -10.61 19.93
CA ARG A 790 22.06 -11.12 18.57
C ARG A 790 21.03 -10.28 17.80
N GLU A 791 20.09 -9.70 18.52
CA GLU A 791 18.92 -9.01 17.97
C GLU A 791 18.68 -7.66 18.66
N MET A 792 18.02 -6.76 17.95
CA MET A 792 17.39 -5.55 18.49
C MET A 792 15.87 -5.73 18.51
N ARG A 793 15.16 -4.99 19.35
CA ARG A 793 13.70 -4.98 19.38
C ARG A 793 13.17 -3.70 18.74
N CYS A 794 12.32 -3.84 17.73
CA CYS A 794 11.66 -2.72 17.07
C CYS A 794 10.17 -2.75 17.40
N GLY A 795 9.60 -1.59 17.72
CA GLY A 795 8.15 -1.44 17.77
C GLY A 795 7.54 -1.76 16.41
N GLY A 796 6.42 -2.49 16.42
CA GLY A 796 5.60 -2.75 15.25
C GLY A 796 4.15 -2.35 15.53
N PRO A 797 3.30 -2.19 14.50
CA PRO A 797 1.88 -1.98 14.71
C PRO A 797 1.31 -3.14 15.56
N MET A 798 0.64 -2.81 16.67
CA MET A 798 0.11 -3.79 17.63
C MET A 798 1.14 -4.82 18.17
N GLY A 799 2.40 -4.42 18.42
CA GLY A 799 3.37 -5.32 19.08
C GLY A 799 4.82 -4.84 18.98
N SER A 800 5.74 -5.79 18.94
CA SER A 800 7.14 -5.57 18.58
C SER A 800 7.69 -6.76 17.79
N ILE A 801 8.85 -6.59 17.17
CA ILE A 801 9.59 -7.66 16.49
C ILE A 801 11.07 -7.59 16.84
N LEU A 802 11.71 -8.76 16.92
CA LEU A 802 13.15 -8.89 17.04
C LEU A 802 13.78 -8.93 15.64
N ARG A 803 14.82 -8.14 15.41
CA ARG A 803 15.59 -8.11 14.16
C ARG A 803 17.07 -8.32 14.42
N PRO A 804 17.77 -9.06 13.55
CA PRO A 804 19.19 -9.30 13.71
C PRO A 804 19.98 -8.00 13.62
N GLN A 805 20.92 -7.81 14.54
CA GLN A 805 21.91 -6.74 14.47
C GLN A 805 23.28 -7.25 13.98
N LEU A 806 23.50 -8.57 14.04
CA LEU A 806 24.71 -9.24 13.57
C LEU A 806 24.53 -9.82 12.15
N LEU A 807 25.57 -9.73 11.31
CA LEU A 807 25.60 -10.19 9.92
C LEU A 807 25.79 -11.71 9.79
N THR A 808 24.92 -12.48 10.44
CA THR A 808 25.07 -13.94 10.55
C THR A 808 24.54 -14.72 9.35
N HIS A 809 23.68 -14.10 8.53
CA HIS A 809 23.05 -14.74 7.38
C HIS A 809 22.58 -13.68 6.35
N PRO A 810 22.32 -14.07 5.09
CA PRO A 810 21.98 -13.12 4.03
C PRO A 810 20.75 -12.23 4.28
N GLN A 811 19.72 -12.73 4.99
CA GLN A 811 18.56 -11.89 5.34
C GLN A 811 18.94 -10.80 6.36
N ALA A 812 19.80 -11.09 7.32
CA ALA A 812 20.34 -10.08 8.24
C ALA A 812 21.16 -9.02 7.51
N GLU A 813 21.93 -9.39 6.49
CA GLU A 813 22.62 -8.41 5.64
C GLU A 813 21.61 -7.50 4.96
N ALA A 814 20.54 -8.06 4.38
CA ALA A 814 19.49 -7.33 3.67
C ALA A 814 18.72 -6.29 4.53
N MET A 815 18.76 -6.44 5.86
CA MET A 815 18.14 -5.53 6.83
C MET A 815 19.03 -4.33 7.21
N TRP A 816 19.63 -3.66 6.22
CA TRP A 816 20.42 -2.45 6.47
C TRP A 816 19.57 -1.18 6.74
N GLU A 817 18.28 -1.23 6.42
CA GLU A 817 17.28 -0.24 6.81
C GLU A 817 15.94 -0.95 7.04
N THR A 818 15.32 -0.75 8.20
CA THR A 818 14.12 -1.46 8.62
C THR A 818 13.06 -0.51 9.17
N PRO A 819 11.76 -0.85 9.08
CA PRO A 819 10.71 0.00 9.61
C PRO A 819 10.54 -0.20 11.12
N MET A 820 10.38 0.86 11.89
CA MET A 820 9.93 0.82 13.28
C MET A 820 8.66 1.66 13.46
N SER A 821 7.70 1.12 14.19
CA SER A 821 6.55 1.89 14.69
C SER A 821 6.97 2.62 15.97
N ARG A 822 7.53 3.83 15.80
CA ARG A 822 7.86 4.83 16.83
C ARG A 822 9.00 4.51 17.81
N TRP A 823 9.46 3.27 17.95
CA TRP A 823 10.54 2.99 18.90
C TRP A 823 11.41 1.80 18.50
N ALA A 824 12.65 1.80 18.98
CA ALA A 824 13.58 0.68 18.85
C ALA A 824 14.47 0.59 20.10
N ALA A 825 14.92 -0.61 20.44
CA ALA A 825 15.76 -0.89 21.60
C ALA A 825 16.90 -1.84 21.25
N VAL A 826 18.09 -1.50 21.74
CA VAL A 826 19.28 -2.36 21.76
C VAL A 826 19.59 -2.75 23.20
N PHE A 827 20.06 -3.97 23.41
CA PHE A 827 20.22 -4.53 24.75
C PHE A 827 21.36 -5.55 24.82
N ALA A 828 21.78 -5.88 26.04
CA ALA A 828 22.59 -7.06 26.30
C ALA A 828 21.75 -8.34 26.13
N ASP A 829 22.35 -9.48 25.82
CA ASP A 829 21.63 -10.75 25.53
C ASP A 829 20.63 -11.17 26.63
N ALA A 830 20.85 -10.76 27.88
CA ALA A 830 19.94 -11.05 29.00
C ALA A 830 18.69 -10.13 29.07
N GLU A 831 18.59 -9.11 28.21
CA GLU A 831 17.55 -8.06 28.22
C GLU A 831 17.39 -7.31 29.57
N THR A 832 18.39 -7.38 30.44
CA THR A 832 18.39 -6.73 31.76
C THR A 832 18.88 -5.28 31.73
N GLU A 833 19.51 -4.89 30.64
CA GLU A 833 20.05 -3.56 30.37
C GLU A 833 20.12 -3.29 28.87
N GLY A 834 20.06 -2.01 28.51
CA GLY A 834 20.01 -1.56 27.13
C GLY A 834 19.64 -0.09 27.00
N LEU A 835 19.50 0.35 25.76
CA LEU A 835 19.08 1.69 25.37
C LEU A 835 17.91 1.57 24.41
N PHE A 836 16.89 2.42 24.57
CA PHE A 836 15.86 2.61 23.55
C PHE A 836 15.83 4.06 23.06
N VAL A 837 15.33 4.21 21.84
CA VAL A 837 14.89 5.46 21.25
C VAL A 837 13.39 5.40 20.98
N VAL A 838 12.69 6.49 21.27
CA VAL A 838 11.27 6.69 20.98
C VAL A 838 11.15 7.96 20.13
N THR A 839 10.31 7.93 19.11
CA THR A 839 10.17 8.98 18.09
C THR A 839 8.69 9.35 17.94
N GLU A 840 8.43 10.62 17.65
CA GLU A 840 7.07 11.06 17.34
C GLU A 840 6.61 10.48 16.00
N ALA A 841 7.40 10.65 14.94
CA ALA A 841 7.03 10.35 13.56
C ALA A 841 8.25 10.00 12.66
N LYS A 842 9.21 9.23 13.19
CA LYS A 842 10.31 8.63 12.41
C LYS A 842 10.21 7.12 12.42
N TYR A 843 10.35 6.53 11.23
CA TYR A 843 10.05 5.12 10.99
C TYR A 843 11.24 4.32 10.45
N GLY A 844 12.31 4.95 9.96
CA GLY A 844 13.52 4.27 9.50
C GLY A 844 14.53 4.03 10.63
N VAL A 845 14.98 2.78 10.78
CA VAL A 845 16.00 2.40 11.76
C VAL A 845 16.95 1.32 11.24
N ASN A 846 18.20 1.36 11.68
CA ASN A 846 19.15 0.27 11.53
C ASN A 846 19.92 0.01 12.83
N CYS A 847 20.43 -1.20 13.00
CA CYS A 847 21.40 -1.50 14.05
C CYS A 847 22.46 -2.46 13.54
N ARG A 848 23.73 -2.17 13.85
CA ARG A 848 24.88 -3.08 13.64
C ARG A 848 25.77 -3.03 14.86
N ASP A 849 26.04 -4.18 15.47
CA ASP A 849 26.96 -4.33 16.61
C ASP A 849 26.71 -3.31 17.75
N GLY A 850 25.44 -3.11 18.13
CA GLY A 850 25.04 -2.17 19.18
C GLY A 850 25.02 -0.69 18.79
N ASN A 851 25.32 -0.35 17.53
CA ASN A 851 25.15 1.00 16.99
C ASN A 851 23.75 1.18 16.39
N LEU A 852 22.84 1.76 17.18
CA LEU A 852 21.47 2.08 16.77
C LEU A 852 21.45 3.40 15.98
N GLY A 853 21.01 3.35 14.72
CA GLY A 853 20.88 4.49 13.83
C GLY A 853 19.43 4.80 13.50
N VAL A 854 19.01 6.06 13.66
CA VAL A 854 17.67 6.56 13.29
C VAL A 854 17.78 7.45 12.06
N SER A 855 16.97 7.16 11.04
CA SER A 855 16.82 7.99 9.84
C SER A 855 15.99 9.24 10.16
N LEU A 856 16.58 10.43 10.00
CA LEU A 856 15.93 11.69 10.38
C LEU A 856 15.20 12.35 9.20
N VAL A 857 15.92 12.56 8.10
CA VAL A 857 15.42 13.16 6.86
C VAL A 857 16.26 12.68 5.69
N ARG A 858 15.69 12.72 4.49
CA ARG A 858 16.39 12.53 3.22
C ARG A 858 15.83 13.45 2.17
N SER A 859 16.57 13.67 1.08
CA SER A 859 16.15 14.54 -0.01
C SER A 859 16.35 13.91 -1.40
N PRO A 860 15.67 12.79 -1.71
CA PRO A 860 15.61 12.29 -3.09
C PRO A 860 14.86 13.27 -3.99
N LEU A 861 15.00 13.11 -5.30
CA LEU A 861 14.19 13.83 -6.29
C LEU A 861 12.69 13.62 -6.08
N HIS A 862 11.87 14.61 -6.47
CA HIS A 862 10.43 14.43 -6.56
C HIS A 862 10.09 13.30 -7.56
N VAL A 863 9.10 12.47 -7.21
CA VAL A 863 8.52 11.49 -8.13
C VAL A 863 8.09 12.19 -9.41
N GLY A 864 8.46 11.64 -10.57
CA GLY A 864 8.18 12.25 -11.87
C GLY A 864 9.28 13.17 -12.42
N TYR A 865 10.31 13.53 -11.64
CA TYR A 865 11.38 14.42 -12.13
C TYR A 865 12.51 13.67 -12.85
N GLU A 866 12.63 12.36 -12.63
CA GLU A 866 13.53 11.46 -13.34
C GLU A 866 12.78 10.15 -13.61
N ASP A 867 12.50 9.40 -12.55
CA ASP A 867 11.61 8.25 -12.59
C ASP A 867 10.22 8.69 -13.04
N HIS A 868 9.66 7.97 -14.01
CA HIS A 868 8.34 8.26 -14.57
C HIS A 868 8.18 9.67 -15.19
N ALA A 869 9.26 10.34 -15.63
CA ALA A 869 9.19 11.68 -16.22
C ALA A 869 8.29 11.79 -17.48
N LYS A 870 8.05 10.67 -18.17
CA LYS A 870 7.08 10.63 -19.28
C LYS A 870 5.62 10.73 -18.82
N ALA A 871 5.33 10.30 -17.60
CA ALA A 871 4.01 10.39 -16.98
C ALA A 871 3.79 11.76 -16.34
N TYR A 872 4.84 12.33 -15.76
CA TYR A 872 4.83 13.61 -15.06
C TYR A 872 5.72 14.64 -15.76
N GLN A 873 5.14 15.33 -16.74
CA GLN A 873 5.81 16.46 -17.40
C GLN A 873 5.71 17.69 -16.49
N ALA A 874 6.73 17.96 -15.67
CA ALA A 874 6.67 18.98 -14.61
C ALA A 874 6.19 20.36 -15.08
N HIS A 875 6.55 20.80 -16.31
CA HIS A 875 6.11 22.09 -16.86
C HIS A 875 4.63 22.14 -17.23
N LEU A 876 3.96 20.99 -17.35
CA LEU A 876 2.52 20.86 -17.52
C LEU A 876 1.77 20.82 -16.18
N SER A 877 2.46 20.69 -15.04
CA SER A 877 1.81 20.77 -13.73
C SER A 877 1.16 22.14 -13.54
N ARG A 878 0.06 22.14 -12.76
CA ARG A 878 -0.61 23.36 -12.32
C ARG A 878 -0.07 23.87 -10.99
N LEU A 879 0.73 23.07 -10.30
CA LEU A 879 1.41 23.52 -9.10
C LEU A 879 2.50 24.54 -9.47
N PRO A 880 2.77 25.51 -8.59
CA PRO A 880 3.99 26.29 -8.67
C PRO A 880 5.19 25.35 -8.73
N GLN A 881 6.18 25.65 -9.59
CA GLN A 881 7.42 24.89 -9.59
C GLN A 881 8.07 25.01 -8.21
N PRO A 882 8.46 23.89 -7.58
CA PRO A 882 9.11 23.93 -6.29
C PRO A 882 10.45 24.66 -6.42
N ALA A 883 10.89 25.30 -5.33
CA ALA A 883 12.17 26.01 -5.28
C ALA A 883 13.37 25.07 -5.48
N SER A 884 13.18 23.77 -5.25
CA SER A 884 14.16 22.72 -5.47
C SER A 884 13.49 21.53 -6.15
N ARG A 885 14.26 20.77 -6.92
CA ARG A 885 13.83 19.49 -7.51
C ARG A 885 13.89 18.31 -6.53
N PHE A 886 14.44 18.53 -5.34
CA PHE A 886 14.56 17.55 -4.27
C PHE A 886 13.44 17.71 -3.25
N THR A 887 13.00 16.59 -2.69
CA THR A 887 11.98 16.51 -1.64
C THR A 887 12.52 16.97 -0.29
N ASP A 888 11.60 17.15 0.67
CA ASP A 888 11.89 17.43 2.08
C ASP A 888 12.83 18.63 2.34
N GLN A 889 12.84 19.62 1.45
CA GLN A 889 13.61 20.85 1.65
C GLN A 889 12.94 21.79 2.66
N GLY A 890 13.76 22.58 3.36
CA GLY A 890 13.32 23.56 4.35
C GLY A 890 13.28 23.02 5.77
N ARG A 891 12.40 23.59 6.60
CA ARG A 891 12.42 23.37 8.05
C ARG A 891 11.72 22.07 8.47
N HIS A 892 12.38 21.30 9.32
CA HIS A 892 11.82 20.12 10.02
C HIS A 892 11.99 20.26 11.52
N VAL A 893 10.98 19.85 12.28
CA VAL A 893 11.06 19.68 13.73
C VAL A 893 10.87 18.19 14.02
N ILE A 894 11.86 17.58 14.66
CA ILE A 894 11.86 16.14 14.97
C ILE A 894 11.98 15.96 16.48
N GLU A 895 11.01 15.26 17.05
CA GLU A 895 10.93 14.97 18.47
C GLU A 895 11.33 13.51 18.77
N LEU A 896 12.33 13.33 19.63
CA LEU A 896 12.87 12.04 20.06
C LEU A 896 13.01 11.99 21.59
N ALA A 897 13.07 10.77 22.12
CA ALA A 897 13.41 10.52 23.52
C ALA A 897 14.32 9.29 23.65
N LEU A 898 15.29 9.35 24.57
CA LEU A 898 16.18 8.25 24.91
C LEU A 898 15.89 7.76 26.33
N GLY A 899 15.85 6.45 26.52
CA GLY A 899 15.66 5.83 27.83
C GLY A 899 16.39 4.50 27.98
N ALA A 900 16.49 4.02 29.21
CA ALA A 900 17.11 2.72 29.50
C ALA A 900 16.13 1.59 29.19
N TYR A 901 16.54 0.63 28.37
CA TYR A 901 15.71 -0.54 28.08
C TYR A 901 15.97 -1.67 29.08
N ARG A 902 14.89 -2.25 29.60
CA ARG A 902 14.89 -3.48 30.40
C ARG A 902 13.58 -4.21 30.15
N ALA A 903 13.63 -5.52 29.88
CA ALA A 903 12.41 -6.30 29.66
C ALA A 903 11.46 -6.26 30.88
N ALA A 904 12.01 -6.18 32.10
CA ALA A 904 11.27 -6.12 33.36
C ALA A 904 10.95 -4.68 33.83
N ALA A 905 11.11 -3.66 32.98
CA ALA A 905 10.73 -2.30 33.37
C ALA A 905 9.21 -2.21 33.65
N PRO A 906 8.78 -1.38 34.62
CA PRO A 906 7.36 -1.11 34.84
C PRO A 906 6.69 -0.61 33.56
N ARG A 907 5.40 -0.89 33.38
CA ARG A 907 4.65 -0.52 32.17
C ARG A 907 4.85 0.92 31.71
N ALA A 908 4.85 1.88 32.64
CA ALA A 908 5.00 3.30 32.34
C ALA A 908 6.39 3.68 31.80
N GLU A 909 7.39 2.82 31.97
CA GLU A 909 8.76 2.98 31.47
C GLU A 909 9.04 2.13 30.22
N GLN A 910 8.09 1.29 29.79
CA GLN A 910 8.22 0.53 28.56
C GLN A 910 8.21 1.49 27.35
N PRO A 911 9.08 1.30 26.35
CA PRO A 911 9.19 2.21 25.21
C PRO A 911 7.88 2.33 24.42
N ALA A 912 7.09 1.25 24.35
CA ALA A 912 5.77 1.27 23.72
C ALA A 912 4.77 2.20 24.43
N ALA A 913 4.75 2.22 25.77
CA ALA A 913 3.91 3.12 26.54
C ALA A 913 4.40 4.58 26.41
N LEU A 914 5.71 4.78 26.50
CA LEU A 914 6.33 6.10 26.35
C LEU A 914 6.09 6.70 24.97
N ALA A 915 6.04 5.89 23.92
CA ALA A 915 5.73 6.36 22.56
C ALA A 915 4.33 6.97 22.43
N ASP A 916 3.40 6.63 23.32
CA ASP A 916 2.10 7.30 23.44
C ASP A 916 2.15 8.47 24.43
N THR A 917 2.62 8.24 25.65
CA THR A 917 2.53 9.25 26.73
C THR A 917 3.37 10.49 26.48
N LEU A 918 4.49 10.37 25.75
CA LEU A 918 5.41 11.48 25.46
C LEU A 918 4.94 12.39 24.33
N PHE A 919 4.08 11.89 23.43
CA PHE A 919 3.73 12.58 22.17
C PHE A 919 2.21 12.81 22.00
N THR A 920 1.36 12.20 22.83
CA THR A 920 -0.08 12.52 22.89
C THR A 920 -0.37 13.44 24.08
N PRO A 921 -0.50 14.75 23.90
CA PRO A 921 -0.60 15.70 25.00
C PRO A 921 -1.93 15.60 25.80
N PRO A 922 -1.96 16.07 27.05
CA PRO A 922 -3.22 16.29 27.76
C PRO A 922 -4.10 17.33 27.09
N VAL A 923 -5.41 17.15 27.21
CA VAL A 923 -6.39 18.12 26.70
C VAL A 923 -6.87 19.00 27.85
N ARG A 924 -6.65 20.31 27.75
CA ARG A 924 -7.26 21.28 28.67
C ARG A 924 -8.69 21.59 28.22
N TYR A 925 -9.62 21.68 29.17
CA TYR A 925 -11.01 22.05 28.91
C TYR A 925 -11.62 22.73 30.14
N THR A 926 -12.75 23.41 29.93
CA THR A 926 -13.55 23.99 31.02
C THR A 926 -14.82 23.17 31.18
N GLY A 927 -15.06 22.65 32.38
CA GLY A 927 -16.21 21.80 32.64
C GLY A 927 -16.09 21.02 33.95
N ALA A 928 -16.81 19.90 34.03
CA ALA A 928 -16.74 18.96 35.14
C ALA A 928 -15.65 17.90 34.89
N PRO A 929 -15.02 17.34 35.94
CA PRO A 929 -14.13 16.20 35.78
C PRO A 929 -14.87 14.99 35.19
N HIS A 930 -14.15 14.18 34.42
CA HIS A 930 -14.65 12.96 33.78
C HIS A 930 -13.81 11.76 34.21
N THR A 931 -14.37 10.57 34.29
CA THR A 931 -13.60 9.36 34.62
C THR A 931 -14.21 8.18 33.90
N SER A 932 -13.37 7.39 33.23
CA SER A 932 -13.82 6.15 32.58
C SER A 932 -14.05 5.03 33.59
N ALA A 933 -14.70 3.95 33.14
CA ALA A 933 -14.83 2.71 33.89
C ALA A 933 -13.50 1.95 34.07
N PHE A 934 -12.43 2.32 33.37
CA PHE A 934 -11.12 1.66 33.43
C PHE A 934 -10.13 2.50 34.24
N HIS A 935 -9.62 1.92 35.33
CA HIS A 935 -8.70 2.59 36.25
C HIS A 935 -7.23 2.15 36.07
N GLY A 936 -6.98 1.02 35.41
CA GLY A 936 -5.63 0.53 35.17
C GLY A 936 -5.53 -1.00 35.04
N LEU A 937 -4.29 -1.48 35.00
CA LEU A 937 -3.93 -2.90 34.96
C LEU A 937 -2.87 -3.21 36.01
N ASP A 938 -3.13 -4.21 36.84
CA ASP A 938 -2.14 -4.76 37.78
C ASP A 938 -1.43 -5.97 37.16
N GLY A 939 -0.09 -5.98 37.22
CA GLY A 939 0.74 -7.04 36.63
C GLY A 939 0.76 -7.02 35.10
N GLY A 940 1.65 -7.81 34.49
CA GLY A 940 1.82 -7.86 33.02
C GLY A 940 2.31 -6.54 32.43
N ASP A 941 3.50 -6.08 32.85
CA ASP A 941 4.03 -4.76 32.47
C ASP A 941 4.28 -4.58 30.97
N THR A 942 4.48 -5.68 30.24
CA THR A 942 4.62 -5.67 28.77
C THR A 942 3.28 -5.69 28.03
N LEU A 943 2.14 -5.85 28.72
CA LEU A 943 0.81 -5.72 28.14
C LEU A 943 0.39 -4.24 28.21
N ILE A 944 0.37 -3.58 27.05
CA ILE A 944 0.15 -2.15 26.93
C ILE A 944 -1.31 -1.90 26.52
N PRO A 945 -2.15 -1.26 27.35
CA PRO A 945 -3.41 -0.71 26.88
C PRO A 945 -3.11 0.50 25.99
N CYS A 946 -3.61 0.50 24.76
CA CYS A 946 -3.18 1.45 23.72
C CYS A 946 -4.33 2.28 23.12
N TRP A 947 -5.58 1.79 23.18
CA TRP A 947 -6.70 2.51 22.56
C TRP A 947 -8.03 2.31 23.27
N ALA A 948 -8.88 3.34 23.28
CA ALA A 948 -10.25 3.31 23.78
C ALA A 948 -11.20 3.83 22.69
N ARG A 949 -12.08 2.96 22.18
CA ARG A 949 -13.00 3.26 21.07
C ARG A 949 -14.46 3.24 21.55
N PRO A 950 -15.24 4.30 21.36
CA PRO A 950 -16.66 4.32 21.73
C PRO A 950 -17.49 3.39 20.83
N ILE A 951 -18.53 2.76 21.37
CA ILE A 951 -19.59 2.10 20.59
C ILE A 951 -20.90 2.88 20.80
N ASP A 952 -21.32 3.00 22.06
CA ASP A 952 -22.50 3.75 22.47
C ASP A 952 -22.34 4.20 23.93
N ARG A 953 -23.42 4.72 24.52
CA ARG A 953 -23.42 5.26 25.89
C ARG A 953 -22.98 4.27 26.97
N ASP A 954 -23.27 2.97 26.78
CA ASP A 954 -23.09 1.92 27.80
C ASP A 954 -21.96 0.95 27.43
N ARG A 955 -21.35 1.09 26.23
CA ARG A 955 -20.39 0.14 25.65
C ARG A 955 -19.26 0.82 24.91
N TRP A 956 -18.05 0.29 25.08
CA TRP A 956 -16.86 0.72 24.35
C TRP A 956 -15.80 -0.40 24.29
N ILE A 957 -14.80 -0.24 23.44
CA ILE A 957 -13.69 -1.19 23.27
C ILE A 957 -12.42 -0.65 23.91
N LEU A 958 -11.79 -1.44 24.77
CA LEU A 958 -10.40 -1.25 25.22
C LEU A 958 -9.49 -2.19 24.43
N ARG A 959 -8.46 -1.64 23.77
CA ARG A 959 -7.44 -2.43 23.08
C ARG A 959 -6.14 -2.47 23.85
N LEU A 960 -5.53 -3.65 23.83
CA LEU A 960 -4.24 -3.93 24.44
C LEU A 960 -3.38 -4.76 23.48
N HIS A 961 -2.06 -4.62 23.61
CA HIS A 961 -1.10 -5.43 22.88
C HIS A 961 0.10 -5.77 23.77
N GLU A 962 0.54 -7.02 23.70
CA GLU A 962 1.75 -7.48 24.38
C GLU A 962 2.98 -7.16 23.51
N VAL A 963 4.02 -6.55 24.09
CA VAL A 963 5.16 -6.04 23.33
C VAL A 963 6.50 -6.68 23.68
N GLY A 964 6.57 -7.53 24.70
CA GLY A 964 7.81 -8.14 25.20
C GLY A 964 8.01 -9.60 24.82
N GLY A 965 7.03 -10.25 24.19
CA GLY A 965 7.01 -11.69 23.94
C GLY A 965 6.72 -12.52 25.19
N GLN A 966 6.05 -11.95 26.20
CA GLN A 966 5.80 -12.61 27.48
C GLN A 966 4.40 -13.24 27.57
N ARG A 967 4.29 -14.29 28.38
CA ARG A 967 3.01 -14.89 28.80
C ARG A 967 2.73 -14.50 30.24
N GLY A 968 1.48 -14.17 30.54
CA GLY A 968 1.11 -13.85 31.92
C GLY A 968 -0.38 -13.69 32.15
N THR A 969 -0.70 -13.10 33.29
CA THR A 969 -2.05 -12.66 33.64
C THR A 969 -1.95 -11.27 34.23
N ALA A 970 -2.78 -10.35 33.74
CA ALA A 970 -2.99 -9.04 34.33
C ALA A 970 -4.37 -9.00 35.00
N ARG A 971 -4.58 -8.08 35.94
CA ARG A 971 -5.90 -7.83 36.54
C ARG A 971 -6.40 -6.47 36.07
N LEU A 972 -7.58 -6.43 35.43
CA LEU A 972 -8.24 -5.18 35.08
C LEU A 972 -8.82 -4.52 36.32
N GLN A 973 -8.50 -3.24 36.51
CA GLN A 973 -9.16 -2.40 37.49
C GLN A 973 -10.33 -1.70 36.81
N LEU A 974 -11.54 -2.18 37.07
CA LEU A 974 -12.78 -1.61 36.54
C LEU A 974 -13.61 -1.02 37.67
N ALA A 975 -14.38 0.03 37.35
CA ALA A 975 -15.37 0.61 38.24
C ALA A 975 -16.49 -0.40 38.56
N ASP A 976 -17.11 -0.25 39.74
CA ASP A 976 -18.24 -1.09 40.16
C ASP A 976 -19.38 -1.04 39.15
N GLY A 977 -19.99 -2.20 38.87
CA GLY A 977 -21.07 -2.32 37.89
C GLY A 977 -20.61 -2.33 36.42
N TRP A 978 -19.31 -2.42 36.16
CA TRP A 978 -18.77 -2.63 34.80
C TRP A 978 -18.15 -4.01 34.64
N THR A 979 -18.26 -4.55 33.44
CA THR A 979 -17.68 -5.85 33.06
C THR A 979 -16.89 -5.72 31.78
N ALA A 980 -15.94 -6.63 31.58
CA ALA A 980 -15.19 -6.76 30.34
C ALA A 980 -15.25 -8.19 29.80
N ARG A 981 -15.29 -8.34 28.48
CA ARG A 981 -15.19 -9.64 27.78
C ARG A 981 -14.29 -9.55 26.55
N LYS A 982 -13.54 -10.61 26.25
CA LYS A 982 -12.73 -10.68 25.01
C LYS A 982 -13.65 -10.75 23.79
N VAL A 983 -13.41 -9.87 22.83
CA VAL A 983 -14.05 -9.83 21.50
C VAL A 983 -12.97 -9.89 20.42
N ASP A 984 -13.37 -10.21 19.19
CA ASP A 984 -12.51 -10.05 18.03
C ASP A 984 -12.47 -8.59 17.58
N LEU A 985 -11.82 -8.29 16.45
CA LEU A 985 -11.70 -6.91 15.98
C LEU A 985 -12.96 -6.40 15.25
N LEU A 986 -13.94 -7.27 15.01
CA LEU A 986 -15.29 -6.93 14.53
C LEU A 986 -16.31 -6.94 15.68
N ASP A 987 -15.83 -6.85 16.93
CA ASP A 987 -16.59 -6.82 18.18
C ASP A 987 -17.42 -8.08 18.49
N ARG A 988 -17.16 -9.19 17.80
CA ARG A 988 -17.87 -10.47 18.04
C ARG A 988 -17.27 -11.15 19.28
N PRO A 989 -18.08 -11.69 20.20
CA PRO A 989 -17.57 -12.35 21.41
C PRO A 989 -16.67 -13.56 21.07
N LEU A 990 -15.42 -13.54 21.55
CA LEU A 990 -14.52 -14.70 21.50
C LEU A 990 -14.78 -15.68 22.64
N THR A 991 -15.42 -15.21 23.71
CA THR A 991 -15.78 -15.98 24.90
C THR A 991 -17.24 -15.74 25.25
N ARG A 992 -17.92 -16.76 25.80
CA ARG A 992 -19.33 -16.65 26.20
C ARG A 992 -19.55 -15.86 27.48
N ALA A 993 -18.56 -15.81 28.38
CA ALA A 993 -18.66 -15.19 29.69
C ALA A 993 -17.71 -13.98 29.81
N ALA A 994 -18.07 -13.04 30.69
CA ALA A 994 -17.16 -11.97 31.11
C ALA A 994 -15.92 -12.53 31.80
N LEU A 995 -14.87 -11.71 31.90
CA LEU A 995 -13.65 -12.07 32.61
C LEU A 995 -13.96 -12.34 34.09
N ARG A 996 -13.58 -13.54 34.56
CA ARG A 996 -13.79 -13.92 35.97
C ARG A 996 -12.83 -13.14 36.86
N ALA A 997 -13.37 -12.48 37.89
CA ALA A 997 -12.62 -11.64 38.83
C ALA A 997 -11.73 -10.58 38.15
N ASN A 998 -12.06 -10.16 36.93
CA ASN A 998 -11.25 -9.26 36.10
C ASN A 998 -9.84 -9.77 35.77
N HIS A 999 -9.59 -11.08 35.84
CA HIS A 999 -8.32 -11.67 35.42
C HIS A 999 -8.26 -11.77 33.90
N LEU A 1000 -7.20 -11.21 33.31
CA LEU A 1000 -6.93 -11.18 31.87
C LEU A 1000 -5.66 -11.99 31.57
N PRO A 1001 -5.79 -13.26 31.16
CA PRO A 1001 -4.65 -14.01 30.64
C PRO A 1001 -4.23 -13.46 29.27
N PHE A 1002 -2.93 -13.40 29.05
CA PHE A 1002 -2.36 -13.00 27.77
C PHE A 1002 -1.18 -13.91 27.34
N ALA A 1003 -1.05 -14.10 26.04
CA ALA A 1003 0.04 -14.82 25.39
C ALA A 1003 1.10 -13.84 24.82
N PRO A 1004 2.30 -14.34 24.47
CA PRO A 1004 3.32 -13.55 23.78
C PRO A 1004 2.75 -12.86 22.56
N TYR A 1005 3.00 -11.55 22.44
CA TYR A 1005 2.55 -10.71 21.33
C TYR A 1005 1.03 -10.72 21.07
N GLU A 1006 0.20 -11.07 22.06
CA GLU A 1006 -1.25 -11.13 21.87
C GLU A 1006 -1.87 -9.73 21.72
N ILE A 1007 -2.68 -9.57 20.66
CA ILE A 1007 -3.58 -8.42 20.47
C ILE A 1007 -4.91 -8.77 21.14
N ILE A 1008 -5.31 -7.94 22.10
CA ILE A 1008 -6.52 -8.15 22.91
C ILE A 1008 -7.49 -6.99 22.67
N SER A 1009 -8.72 -7.34 22.29
CA SER A 1009 -9.85 -6.42 22.23
C SER A 1009 -10.85 -6.80 23.33
N LEU A 1010 -11.19 -5.85 24.20
CA LEU A 1010 -12.14 -6.03 25.29
C LEU A 1010 -13.36 -5.15 25.07
N LEU A 1011 -14.54 -5.76 25.00
CA LEU A 1011 -15.79 -5.02 25.14
C LEU A 1011 -16.02 -4.73 26.62
N VAL A 1012 -15.95 -3.45 26.98
CA VAL A 1012 -16.27 -2.92 28.31
C VAL A 1012 -17.72 -2.43 28.29
N ALA A 1013 -18.54 -2.98 29.18
CA ALA A 1013 -19.97 -2.71 29.21
C ALA A 1013 -20.48 -2.58 30.64
N ARG A 1014 -21.50 -1.74 30.83
CA ARG A 1014 -22.24 -1.65 32.08
C ARG A 1014 -23.07 -2.92 32.30
N ALA A 1015 -22.97 -3.49 33.50
CA ALA A 1015 -23.60 -4.75 33.91
C ALA A 1015 -25.13 -4.66 33.98
#